data_AF-A0A8T1TT29-F1
#
_entry.id   AF-A0A8T1TT29-F1
#
_cell.length_a   1.000
_cell.length_b   1.000
_cell.length_c   1.000
_cell.angle_alpha   90.00
_cell.angle_beta   90.00
_cell.angle_gamma   90.00
#
_symmetry.space_group_name_H-M   'P 1'
#
loop_
_entity.id
_entity.type
_entity.pdbx_description
1 polymer ?
#
loop_
_entity_poly.entity_id
_entity_poly.type
_entity_poly.pdbx_seq_one_letter_code
_entity_poly.pdbx_strand_id
1 'polypeptide(L)'
;MLVVKPVNYVLAFLAMQAVSAATNNCTSWSERFQTNLEGVCVCSEATCDTISNGHLSLSGNEAGVFSTTKAGDRLTFSTVDVETVTNDAADFVIDTTTTYQSIIGFGGAFTDASAINLYLLDSGLQDILVDAYFGDDGLQYTIGRIPVASTDFSLTIYSYNDVEGDLAMENFSIDMDKAKKIPFIQRAMKKSSRGMKLYGSSWAPPAWMTTENTTINCAVQGYPGGEYWEALALYYSKFVSAYEDEGIPIWAMTTQNEPTEQFSFKYWQSLRFNVTTERDFIKRDLGPRMKADHPDLKIIMMDDQKDLLLDWDATLLDADSAQYVSGAGVHWYKNLDFLVDTAGNFDDLETFHEKYPDLFILATEACEGYLLDGIVTGAGPTLQNPTFAWQRAQIYARDIIGDLAHYASGWTDWNLVLNTTGGPTWIDNLIDSPILIDEQGGAEFYKQPMFYAMGHFSKFLPADSVRVSLTTSSSASSTLAKVDSVAFLTPDDQVVLILSNRDSSAHDITLSLSRQQLSTNVTLEAFSIKTIVIGEVEGNSSSSSNSATETPSTTTATPISSVSSSESSTGSSSSVTETPSATTATPASSTSSAISTAASSASETAEPTTPDHTYSTLEIDNSSDDAADLIVDSKTTYQEIIGFGGAFTDAAAINVYLMDSDVQQLIVDAYFSDTGLQYSLGRIPIASTDFSGYVYSYNPSVDDFAMANFSIDVDKDPLSNKLGLIQRALNETSAASRNLTLFASSWAPPVWMTTSNTTLNCEMKGYPGGEYWEALALYYSKFIDAYEAEGVPIWGLTTQNEPTKQELATKFWQSLRFNTTTERDFIKRDLGPLMEQNHPNLKIIILDDQKDLLLDWNASLLDEEARSYVSGVGVHWYKNLDFAFGTTGDFDDLVTFHDKYPDVFILATEACEGSLVKGLGTGVGTNLFDYSNITWQRGENYARDVINDLASFASGWTDWNLVLNTTGGPNWADNQVDAPILVDEEGGAEFYKQPMYYVMGHFSKFLVPGSLQVQLNVSNDASSMLENVDRVAFLTPDDQLVVVLSNRDSTEKSIRMSLQAEERAQQIRGQRSLGNG
;
A
#
# COMPACT_ATOMS: atom_id res chain seq x y z
N MET A 1 68.93 -22.79 -49.34
CA MET A 1 68.86 -21.35 -49.01
C MET A 1 68.02 -20.67 -50.08
N LEU A 2 66.99 -19.92 -49.66
CA LEU A 2 66.14 -18.97 -50.41
C LEU A 2 65.99 -19.13 -51.94
N VAL A 3 64.76 -19.44 -52.38
CA VAL A 3 64.24 -19.12 -53.73
C VAL A 3 62.82 -18.55 -53.55
N VAL A 4 62.50 -17.47 -54.28
CA VAL A 4 61.29 -16.64 -54.12
C VAL A 4 60.65 -16.40 -55.50
N LYS A 5 59.31 -16.28 -55.56
CA LYS A 5 58.36 -16.10 -56.71
C LYS A 5 57.59 -17.38 -57.10
N PRO A 6 56.44 -17.30 -57.83
CA PRO A 6 55.49 -16.18 -58.05
C PRO A 6 53.97 -16.57 -57.96
N VAL A 7 53.10 -15.54 -58.10
CA VAL A 7 51.76 -15.49 -58.77
C VAL A 7 51.04 -16.80 -59.15
N ASN A 8 49.75 -16.94 -58.77
CA ASN A 8 48.70 -17.43 -59.70
C ASN A 8 47.24 -17.18 -59.25
N TYR A 9 46.35 -17.04 -60.24
CA TYR A 9 44.88 -16.98 -60.13
C TYR A 9 44.25 -18.39 -60.22
N VAL A 10 43.27 -18.70 -59.35
CA VAL A 10 42.11 -19.61 -59.62
C VAL A 10 40.96 -19.13 -58.71
N LEU A 11 39.91 -18.47 -59.20
CA LEU A 11 38.65 -19.00 -59.79
C LEU A 11 37.70 -19.69 -58.79
N ALA A 12 36.48 -19.16 -58.71
CA ALA A 12 35.39 -19.58 -57.82
C ALA A 12 34.78 -20.95 -58.17
N PHE A 13 34.12 -21.59 -57.20
CA PHE A 13 32.66 -21.88 -57.22
C PHE A 13 32.19 -22.51 -55.89
N LEU A 14 30.88 -22.42 -55.63
CA LEU A 14 30.09 -23.15 -54.60
C LEU A 14 30.34 -22.83 -53.10
N ALA A 15 29.62 -21.81 -52.62
CA ALA A 15 28.87 -21.89 -51.36
C ALA A 15 27.73 -20.85 -51.36
N MET A 16 26.57 -21.20 -51.94
CA MET A 16 25.31 -20.65 -51.43
C MET A 16 25.01 -21.44 -50.15
N GLN A 17 25.37 -20.89 -49.00
CA GLN A 17 24.81 -21.31 -47.72
C GLN A 17 23.86 -20.23 -47.26
N ALA A 18 22.68 -20.63 -46.82
CA ALA A 18 21.75 -19.74 -46.16
C ALA A 18 22.45 -19.17 -44.91
N VAL A 19 22.36 -17.85 -44.73
CA VAL A 19 22.77 -17.22 -43.48
C VAL A 19 21.66 -17.52 -42.47
N SER A 20 21.78 -18.64 -41.76
CA SER A 20 21.12 -18.77 -40.47
C SER A 20 21.74 -17.71 -39.57
N ALA A 21 20.97 -16.70 -39.17
CA ALA A 21 21.39 -15.74 -38.17
C ALA A 21 21.73 -16.52 -36.89
N ALA A 22 23.00 -16.56 -36.53
CA ALA A 22 23.43 -17.19 -35.29
C ALA A 22 23.06 -16.24 -34.15
N THR A 23 22.08 -16.64 -33.32
CA THR A 23 21.79 -15.95 -32.08
C THR A 23 23.04 -15.98 -31.20
N ASN A 24 23.50 -14.82 -30.76
CA ASN A 24 24.50 -14.76 -29.69
C ASN A 24 23.85 -15.23 -28.40
N ASN A 25 24.46 -16.20 -27.71
CA ASN A 25 23.94 -16.67 -26.43
C ASN A 25 24.25 -15.65 -25.33
N CYS A 26 23.32 -15.49 -24.40
CA CYS A 26 23.49 -14.73 -23.17
C CYS A 26 24.74 -15.18 -22.38
N THR A 27 25.47 -14.21 -21.82
CA THR A 27 26.62 -14.41 -20.94
C THR A 27 26.39 -13.76 -19.58
N SER A 28 26.63 -14.50 -18.49
CA SER A 28 26.51 -14.00 -17.11
C SER A 28 27.77 -13.31 -16.57
N TRP A 29 28.92 -13.47 -17.24
CA TRP A 29 30.20 -12.94 -16.75
C TRP A 29 30.30 -11.43 -16.95
N SER A 30 30.57 -10.71 -15.86
CA SER A 30 30.87 -9.27 -15.87
C SER A 30 32.34 -9.02 -15.54
N GLU A 31 33.02 -8.28 -16.40
CA GLU A 31 34.36 -7.74 -16.17
C GLU A 31 34.35 -6.61 -15.14
N ARG A 32 33.26 -5.83 -15.00
CA ARG A 32 33.12 -4.82 -13.94
C ARG A 32 33.17 -5.46 -12.55
N PHE A 33 32.35 -6.49 -12.34
CA PHE A 33 32.21 -7.14 -11.04
C PHE A 33 33.14 -8.35 -10.83
N GLN A 34 33.86 -8.79 -11.89
CA GLN A 34 34.75 -9.95 -11.89
C GLN A 34 34.07 -11.24 -11.37
N THR A 35 32.79 -11.42 -11.72
CA THR A 35 31.94 -12.54 -11.28
C THR A 35 30.88 -12.87 -12.33
N ASN A 36 30.20 -14.00 -12.14
CA ASN A 36 28.94 -14.28 -12.83
C ASN A 36 27.78 -13.61 -12.10
N LEU A 37 27.04 -12.76 -12.80
CA LEU A 37 25.75 -12.25 -12.38
C LEU A 37 24.69 -13.26 -12.81
N GLU A 38 24.28 -14.14 -11.91
CA GLU A 38 23.26 -15.15 -12.18
C GLU A 38 21.91 -14.50 -12.52
N GLY A 39 21.13 -15.13 -13.41
CA GLY A 39 19.82 -14.60 -13.84
C GLY A 39 19.86 -13.44 -14.84
N VAL A 40 21.02 -12.81 -15.03
CA VAL A 40 21.21 -11.58 -15.81
C VAL A 40 22.04 -11.86 -17.07
N CYS A 41 21.83 -11.07 -18.14
CA CYS A 41 22.68 -11.13 -19.34
C CYS A 41 23.52 -9.86 -19.46
N VAL A 42 24.83 -10.05 -19.44
CA VAL A 42 25.84 -9.01 -19.59
C VAL A 42 26.07 -8.75 -21.07
N CYS A 43 25.94 -7.50 -21.48
CA CYS A 43 26.20 -7.00 -22.82
C CYS A 43 27.42 -6.06 -22.84
N SER A 44 28.36 -6.32 -23.74
CA SER A 44 29.57 -5.53 -24.03
C SER A 44 29.65 -5.27 -25.56
N GLU A 45 30.59 -4.43 -26.04
CA GLU A 45 30.81 -4.29 -27.49
C GLU A 45 31.22 -5.61 -28.18
N ALA A 46 31.73 -6.59 -27.43
CA ALA A 46 32.14 -7.89 -27.97
C ALA A 46 31.02 -8.94 -27.98
N THR A 47 30.07 -8.86 -27.05
CA THR A 47 29.05 -9.88 -26.80
C THR A 47 27.77 -9.26 -26.27
N CYS A 48 26.64 -9.47 -26.95
CA CYS A 48 25.30 -9.23 -26.43
C CYS A 48 24.34 -10.18 -27.14
N ASP A 49 23.32 -10.67 -26.44
CA ASP A 49 22.29 -11.57 -26.97
C ASP A 49 21.27 -10.83 -27.86
N THR A 50 20.61 -11.61 -28.71
CA THR A 50 19.63 -11.15 -29.72
C THR A 50 18.44 -12.09 -29.76
N ILE A 51 17.24 -11.57 -29.96
CA ILE A 51 15.98 -12.34 -29.97
C ILE A 51 15.71 -12.93 -31.36
N SER A 52 15.34 -14.21 -31.41
CA SER A 52 15.11 -14.92 -32.67
C SER A 52 13.84 -14.46 -33.41
N ASN A 53 13.97 -14.25 -34.71
CA ASN A 53 12.86 -13.99 -35.63
C ASN A 53 12.26 -15.28 -36.26
N GLY A 54 12.57 -16.46 -35.72
CA GLY A 54 12.20 -17.76 -36.30
C GLY A 54 10.70 -18.01 -36.51
N HIS A 55 9.83 -17.33 -35.74
CA HIS A 55 8.37 -17.41 -35.87
C HIS A 55 7.84 -16.91 -37.23
N LEU A 56 8.61 -16.08 -37.94
CA LEU A 56 8.28 -15.60 -39.29
C LEU A 56 8.51 -16.66 -40.39
N SER A 57 8.99 -17.85 -40.02
CA SER A 57 9.41 -18.91 -40.95
C SER A 57 8.92 -20.31 -40.59
N LEU A 58 7.88 -20.41 -39.75
CA LEU A 58 7.27 -21.68 -39.35
C LEU A 58 6.64 -22.40 -40.55
N SER A 59 6.73 -23.73 -40.58
CA SER A 59 5.93 -24.54 -41.50
C SER A 59 4.53 -24.79 -40.95
N GLY A 60 3.55 -25.09 -41.83
CA GLY A 60 2.15 -25.29 -41.44
C GLY A 60 1.86 -26.52 -40.55
N ASN A 61 2.90 -27.25 -40.13
CA ASN A 61 2.81 -28.37 -39.18
C ASN A 61 3.72 -28.16 -37.96
N GLU A 62 4.19 -26.93 -37.72
CA GLU A 62 5.03 -26.55 -36.58
C GLU A 62 4.46 -25.35 -35.83
N ALA A 63 4.66 -25.31 -34.52
CA ALA A 63 4.51 -24.12 -33.69
C ALA A 63 5.89 -23.67 -33.20
N GLY A 64 6.13 -22.36 -33.21
CA GLY A 64 7.32 -21.77 -32.60
C GLY A 64 7.12 -21.60 -31.10
N VAL A 65 8.11 -21.97 -30.30
CA VAL A 65 8.09 -21.81 -28.84
C VAL A 65 9.29 -20.97 -28.42
N PHE A 66 9.02 -19.88 -27.71
CA PHE A 66 10.01 -19.02 -27.07
C PHE A 66 9.91 -19.23 -25.58
N SER A 67 11.03 -19.52 -24.91
CA SER A 67 11.05 -19.81 -23.47
C SER A 67 12.00 -18.90 -22.72
N THR A 68 11.57 -18.39 -21.57
CA THR A 68 12.44 -17.78 -20.56
C THR A 68 12.21 -18.51 -19.24
N THR A 69 13.27 -19.02 -18.60
CA THR A 69 13.18 -19.89 -17.41
C THR A 69 14.09 -19.40 -16.30
N LYS A 70 13.72 -19.59 -15.02
CA LYS A 70 14.64 -19.29 -13.90
C LYS A 70 15.98 -20.04 -14.02
N ALA A 71 15.97 -21.20 -14.68
CA ALA A 71 17.14 -22.03 -14.93
C ALA A 71 18.15 -21.46 -15.95
N GLY A 72 17.75 -20.52 -16.82
CA GLY A 72 18.69 -19.80 -17.69
C GLY A 72 18.23 -19.49 -19.11
N ASP A 73 17.06 -19.95 -19.56
CA ASP A 73 16.56 -19.61 -20.90
C ASP A 73 16.18 -18.13 -20.99
N ARG A 74 16.44 -17.51 -22.15
CA ARG A 74 16.28 -16.07 -22.39
C ARG A 74 15.65 -15.88 -23.78
N LEU A 75 14.32 -15.96 -23.87
CA LEU A 75 13.58 -16.04 -25.15
C LEU A 75 14.15 -17.12 -26.11
N THR A 76 14.60 -18.24 -25.55
CA THR A 76 15.19 -19.36 -26.30
C THR A 76 14.16 -19.93 -27.27
N PHE A 77 14.48 -19.95 -28.57
CA PHE A 77 13.59 -20.42 -29.64
C PHE A 77 13.73 -21.92 -29.93
N SER A 78 12.62 -22.62 -30.04
CA SER A 78 12.49 -23.99 -30.56
C SER A 78 11.21 -24.14 -31.39
N THR A 79 11.02 -25.31 -32.03
CA THR A 79 9.74 -25.69 -32.65
C THR A 79 9.20 -26.97 -32.04
N VAL A 80 7.87 -27.11 -32.07
CA VAL A 80 7.14 -28.34 -31.74
C VAL A 80 6.21 -28.71 -32.89
N ASP A 81 5.97 -30.01 -33.08
CA ASP A 81 5.03 -30.50 -34.09
C ASP A 81 3.58 -30.11 -33.74
N VAL A 82 2.77 -29.87 -34.78
CA VAL A 82 1.33 -29.59 -34.67
C VAL A 82 0.56 -30.67 -35.43
N GLU A 83 -0.37 -31.33 -34.74
CA GLU A 83 -1.23 -32.39 -35.31
C GLU A 83 -2.59 -31.81 -35.73
N THR A 84 -3.11 -32.25 -36.89
CA THR A 84 -4.46 -31.90 -37.33
C THR A 84 -5.52 -32.77 -36.64
N VAL A 85 -5.92 -32.39 -35.43
CA VAL A 85 -6.98 -33.02 -34.63
C VAL A 85 -7.76 -31.97 -33.83
N THR A 86 -9.09 -32.10 -33.76
CA THR A 86 -9.90 -31.37 -32.77
C THR A 86 -9.76 -32.05 -31.41
N ASN A 87 -9.25 -31.34 -30.42
CA ASN A 87 -9.16 -31.84 -29.05
C ASN A 87 -9.86 -30.89 -28.07
N ASP A 88 -11.16 -31.13 -27.83
CA ASP A 88 -11.96 -30.36 -26.86
C ASP A 88 -11.63 -30.71 -25.40
N ALA A 89 -10.75 -31.70 -25.17
CA ALA A 89 -10.25 -32.11 -23.86
C ALA A 89 -8.79 -31.65 -23.62
N ALA A 90 -8.28 -30.74 -24.46
CA ALA A 90 -6.99 -30.08 -24.22
C ALA A 90 -7.03 -29.20 -22.96
N ASP A 91 -5.88 -28.95 -22.35
CA ASP A 91 -5.79 -28.13 -21.14
C ASP A 91 -6.15 -26.67 -21.43
N PHE A 92 -5.75 -26.16 -22.59
CA PHE A 92 -6.15 -24.86 -23.13
C PHE A 92 -6.79 -24.99 -24.51
N VAL A 93 -7.96 -24.37 -24.68
CA VAL A 93 -8.69 -24.29 -25.96
C VAL A 93 -8.78 -22.83 -26.40
N ILE A 94 -8.32 -22.54 -27.62
CA ILE A 94 -8.36 -21.22 -28.24
C ILE A 94 -9.50 -21.16 -29.28
N ASP A 95 -10.28 -20.08 -29.24
CA ASP A 95 -11.28 -19.73 -30.24
C ASP A 95 -11.02 -18.32 -30.80
N THR A 96 -10.56 -18.26 -32.05
CA THR A 96 -10.29 -17.00 -32.77
C THR A 96 -11.54 -16.32 -33.34
N THR A 97 -12.74 -16.87 -33.12
CA THR A 97 -14.01 -16.23 -33.54
C THR A 97 -14.60 -15.30 -32.50
N THR A 98 -14.22 -15.48 -31.23
CA THR A 98 -14.59 -14.59 -30.12
C THR A 98 -13.43 -13.64 -29.84
N THR A 99 -13.61 -12.35 -30.16
CA THR A 99 -12.58 -11.30 -30.11
C THR A 99 -12.92 -10.22 -29.08
N TYR A 100 -11.91 -9.65 -28.43
CA TYR A 100 -12.04 -8.56 -27.47
C TYR A 100 -11.27 -7.32 -27.93
N GLN A 101 -10.49 -6.67 -27.06
CA GLN A 101 -9.75 -5.45 -27.36
C GLN A 101 -8.58 -5.66 -28.33
N SER A 102 -8.16 -4.58 -28.99
CA SER A 102 -6.98 -4.53 -29.86
C SER A 102 -5.78 -3.91 -29.15
N ILE A 103 -4.58 -4.43 -29.39
CA ILE A 103 -3.33 -3.98 -28.80
C ILE A 103 -2.87 -2.66 -29.42
N ILE A 104 -2.68 -1.65 -28.58
CA ILE A 104 -2.06 -0.36 -28.91
C ILE A 104 -0.54 -0.53 -29.04
N GLY A 105 0.08 -1.30 -28.13
CA GLY A 105 1.51 -1.63 -28.11
C GLY A 105 2.07 -1.84 -26.71
N PHE A 106 3.40 -1.91 -26.61
CA PHE A 106 4.17 -2.08 -25.38
C PHE A 106 5.42 -1.20 -25.41
N GLY A 107 5.87 -0.70 -24.26
CA GLY A 107 6.93 0.32 -24.23
C GLY A 107 7.56 0.57 -22.87
N GLY A 108 8.26 1.70 -22.76
CA GLY A 108 8.76 2.26 -21.50
C GLY A 108 8.93 3.79 -21.56
N ALA A 109 9.35 4.43 -20.47
CA ALA A 109 9.47 5.89 -20.37
C ALA A 109 10.88 6.44 -20.72
N PHE A 110 10.88 7.51 -21.52
CA PHE A 110 12.06 8.32 -21.88
C PHE A 110 12.36 9.40 -20.82
N THR A 111 12.61 8.96 -19.59
CA THR A 111 12.99 9.83 -18.46
C THR A 111 14.34 10.50 -18.66
N ASP A 112 14.62 11.56 -17.88
CA ASP A 112 15.95 12.16 -17.81
C ASP A 112 16.99 11.12 -17.38
N ALA A 113 16.69 10.31 -16.36
CA ALA A 113 17.54 9.21 -15.91
C ALA A 113 17.87 8.23 -17.04
N SER A 114 16.86 7.74 -17.78
CA SER A 114 17.05 6.80 -18.89
C SER A 114 17.93 7.39 -19.99
N ALA A 115 17.72 8.67 -20.33
CA ALA A 115 18.53 9.36 -21.32
C ALA A 115 19.95 9.63 -20.82
N ILE A 116 20.14 10.03 -19.56
CA ILE A 116 21.47 10.22 -18.94
C ILE A 116 22.26 8.91 -18.96
N ASN A 117 21.65 7.82 -18.51
CA ASN A 117 22.28 6.50 -18.42
C ASN A 117 22.70 5.97 -19.78
N LEU A 118 21.84 6.05 -20.81
CA LEU A 118 22.24 5.66 -22.17
C LEU A 118 23.54 6.36 -22.60
N TYR A 119 23.68 7.66 -22.33
CA TYR A 119 24.87 8.43 -22.73
C TYR A 119 26.08 8.28 -21.80
N LEU A 120 26.04 7.43 -20.76
CA LEU A 120 27.21 6.99 -20.01
C LEU A 120 27.92 5.78 -20.66
N LEU A 121 27.23 5.02 -21.52
CA LEU A 121 27.81 3.88 -22.25
C LEU A 121 28.73 4.31 -23.39
N ASP A 122 29.70 3.46 -23.71
CA ASP A 122 30.50 3.55 -24.94
C ASP A 122 29.63 3.57 -26.20
N SER A 123 30.06 4.31 -27.22
CA SER A 123 29.17 4.65 -28.36
C SER A 123 28.62 3.44 -29.14
N GLY A 124 29.35 2.33 -29.24
CA GLY A 124 28.85 1.10 -29.85
C GLY A 124 27.80 0.41 -28.98
N LEU A 125 28.01 0.37 -27.67
CA LEU A 125 27.05 -0.16 -26.70
C LEU A 125 25.73 0.61 -26.66
N GLN A 126 25.77 1.92 -26.87
CA GLN A 126 24.54 2.71 -26.99
C GLN A 126 23.64 2.24 -28.13
N ASP A 127 24.21 1.95 -29.31
CA ASP A 127 23.42 1.45 -30.45
C ASP A 127 22.93 0.01 -30.19
N ILE A 128 23.72 -0.84 -29.53
CA ILE A 128 23.32 -2.20 -29.13
C ILE A 128 22.15 -2.16 -28.12
N LEU A 129 22.15 -1.24 -27.16
CA LEU A 129 21.05 -1.08 -26.19
C LEU A 129 19.77 -0.59 -26.89
N VAL A 130 19.87 0.43 -27.76
CA VAL A 130 18.70 0.91 -28.52
C VAL A 130 18.16 -0.19 -29.45
N ASP A 131 19.02 -1.00 -30.06
CA ASP A 131 18.60 -2.17 -30.84
C ASP A 131 17.95 -3.25 -29.99
N ALA A 132 18.40 -3.47 -28.74
CA ALA A 132 17.82 -4.45 -27.84
C ALA A 132 16.33 -4.15 -27.52
N TYR A 133 15.95 -2.88 -27.35
CA TYR A 133 14.54 -2.50 -27.16
C TYR A 133 13.77 -2.35 -28.47
N PHE A 134 14.31 -1.66 -29.47
CA PHE A 134 13.54 -1.15 -30.61
C PHE A 134 13.90 -1.79 -31.96
N GLY A 135 15.02 -2.50 -32.06
CA GLY A 135 15.49 -3.13 -33.30
C GLY A 135 14.79 -4.45 -33.63
N ASP A 136 14.93 -4.91 -34.87
CA ASP A 136 14.26 -6.12 -35.37
C ASP A 136 14.69 -7.42 -34.66
N ASP A 137 15.94 -7.50 -34.20
CA ASP A 137 16.46 -8.62 -33.40
C ASP A 137 16.41 -8.33 -31.87
N GLY A 138 15.63 -7.32 -31.46
CA GLY A 138 15.34 -6.95 -30.07
C GLY A 138 13.89 -7.22 -29.68
N LEU A 139 13.36 -6.45 -28.72
CA LEU A 139 11.97 -6.56 -28.23
C LEU A 139 10.93 -5.90 -29.15
N GLN A 140 11.34 -5.02 -30.07
CA GLN A 140 10.47 -4.24 -30.95
C GLN A 140 9.37 -3.45 -30.19
N TYR A 141 9.77 -2.72 -29.14
CA TYR A 141 8.91 -1.77 -28.43
C TYR A 141 8.24 -0.76 -29.38
N THR A 142 6.96 -0.49 -29.14
CA THR A 142 6.07 0.33 -29.99
C THR A 142 5.41 1.49 -29.25
N ILE A 143 5.54 1.57 -27.93
CA ILE A 143 5.08 2.70 -27.10
C ILE A 143 6.28 3.41 -26.47
N GLY A 144 6.15 4.72 -26.21
CA GLY A 144 7.06 5.46 -25.36
C GLY A 144 6.39 6.58 -24.57
N ARG A 145 6.51 6.57 -23.25
CA ARG A 145 6.06 7.66 -22.37
C ARG A 145 7.13 8.76 -22.33
N ILE A 146 6.73 10.02 -22.42
CA ILE A 146 7.64 11.17 -22.42
C ILE A 146 7.25 12.10 -21.26
N PRO A 147 8.10 12.24 -20.24
CA PRO A 147 7.88 13.24 -19.19
C PRO A 147 7.96 14.67 -19.73
N VAL A 148 6.89 15.43 -19.51
CA VAL A 148 6.80 16.86 -19.76
C VAL A 148 7.58 17.59 -18.67
N ALA A 149 8.82 17.92 -18.98
CA ALA A 149 9.86 18.45 -18.10
C ALA A 149 10.34 17.44 -17.03
N SER A 150 10.53 17.90 -15.79
CA SER A 150 11.21 17.15 -14.73
C SER A 150 10.31 16.21 -13.93
N THR A 151 10.93 15.17 -13.39
CA THR A 151 10.31 14.12 -12.56
C THR A 151 11.15 13.88 -11.31
N ASP A 152 10.81 12.88 -10.50
CA ASP A 152 11.72 12.30 -9.50
C ASP A 152 12.97 11.69 -10.13
N PHE A 153 12.84 11.05 -11.30
CA PHE A 153 13.93 10.57 -12.18
C PHE A 153 14.60 11.66 -13.05
N SER A 154 14.67 12.89 -12.52
CA SER A 154 15.50 13.99 -13.03
C SER A 154 16.64 14.31 -12.05
N LEU A 155 17.68 15.01 -12.52
CA LEU A 155 18.77 15.49 -11.65
C LEU A 155 18.40 16.70 -10.79
N THR A 156 17.42 17.49 -11.24
CA THR A 156 16.91 18.71 -10.60
C THR A 156 15.47 18.93 -11.03
N ILE A 157 14.69 19.65 -10.22
CA ILE A 157 13.38 20.18 -10.62
C ILE A 157 13.59 21.29 -11.66
N TYR A 158 12.84 21.24 -12.77
CA TYR A 158 12.71 22.29 -13.79
C TYR A 158 11.36 22.18 -14.52
N SER A 159 10.90 23.27 -15.14
CA SER A 159 9.81 23.24 -16.13
C SER A 159 10.30 23.74 -17.49
N TYR A 160 9.45 23.69 -18.52
CA TYR A 160 9.74 24.33 -19.80
C TYR A 160 9.47 25.84 -19.81
N ASN A 161 8.90 26.42 -18.74
CA ASN A 161 8.64 27.87 -18.67
C ASN A 161 8.75 28.42 -17.23
N ASP A 162 9.96 28.47 -16.68
CA ASP A 162 10.22 29.00 -15.32
C ASP A 162 10.21 30.54 -15.22
N VAL A 163 9.74 31.27 -16.24
CA VAL A 163 9.59 32.74 -16.19
C VAL A 163 8.27 33.12 -15.52
N GLU A 164 8.37 33.67 -14.30
CA GLU A 164 7.23 34.04 -13.47
C GLU A 164 6.21 34.94 -14.19
N GLY A 165 4.95 34.51 -14.22
CA GLY A 165 3.83 35.26 -14.78
C GLY A 165 3.67 35.18 -16.30
N ASP A 166 4.46 34.35 -17.00
CA ASP A 166 4.35 34.17 -18.46
C ASP A 166 3.19 33.22 -18.85
N LEU A 167 1.96 33.69 -18.61
CA LEU A 167 0.71 33.02 -18.99
C LEU A 167 0.58 32.81 -20.52
N ALA A 168 1.33 33.56 -21.33
CA ALA A 168 1.31 33.47 -22.79
C ALA A 168 2.32 32.45 -23.36
N MET A 169 3.15 31.84 -22.50
CA MET A 169 4.20 30.89 -22.89
C MET A 169 5.12 31.47 -23.97
N GLU A 170 5.55 32.73 -23.80
CA GLU A 170 6.51 33.43 -24.66
C GLU A 170 7.95 32.90 -24.47
N ASN A 171 8.30 32.44 -23.28
CA ASN A 171 9.63 31.94 -22.90
C ASN A 171 9.70 30.40 -22.84
N PHE A 172 8.64 29.71 -23.27
CA PHE A 172 8.59 28.25 -23.31
C PHE A 172 9.74 27.66 -24.14
N SER A 173 10.51 26.72 -23.58
CA SER A 173 11.57 26.00 -24.29
C SER A 173 11.80 24.58 -23.77
N ILE A 174 11.95 23.64 -24.70
CA ILE A 174 12.37 22.24 -24.47
C ILE A 174 13.90 22.05 -24.60
N ASP A 175 14.70 23.12 -24.56
CA ASP A 175 16.16 23.04 -24.78
C ASP A 175 16.90 22.11 -23.80
N MET A 176 16.35 21.85 -22.61
CA MET A 176 16.85 20.85 -21.66
C MET A 176 16.88 19.42 -22.25
N ASP A 177 15.87 19.06 -23.05
CA ASP A 177 15.72 17.71 -23.61
C ASP A 177 16.59 17.46 -24.85
N LYS A 178 16.92 18.53 -25.58
CA LYS A 178 17.65 18.48 -26.87
C LYS A 178 19.04 17.85 -26.75
N ALA A 179 19.62 17.85 -25.56
CA ALA A 179 20.93 17.27 -25.31
C ALA A 179 20.91 15.73 -25.21
N LYS A 180 19.80 15.11 -24.78
CA LYS A 180 19.74 13.65 -24.52
C LYS A 180 18.38 13.01 -24.82
N LYS A 181 17.28 13.45 -24.21
CA LYS A 181 15.94 12.86 -24.36
C LYS A 181 15.50 12.81 -25.83
N ILE A 182 15.55 13.94 -26.52
CA ILE A 182 15.14 14.05 -27.94
C ILE A 182 16.02 13.18 -28.86
N PRO A 183 17.38 13.26 -28.80
CA PRO A 183 18.24 12.34 -29.54
C PRO A 183 18.02 10.85 -29.25
N PHE A 184 17.68 10.47 -28.02
CA PHE A 184 17.36 9.07 -27.68
C PHE A 184 16.05 8.63 -28.34
N ILE A 185 14.98 9.42 -28.22
CA ILE A 185 13.68 9.13 -28.86
C ILE A 185 13.83 9.03 -30.39
N GLN A 186 14.54 9.97 -31.03
CA GLN A 186 14.82 9.92 -32.47
C GLN A 186 15.61 8.67 -32.89
N ARG A 187 16.53 8.16 -32.04
CA ARG A 187 17.24 6.88 -32.29
C ARG A 187 16.28 5.70 -32.19
N ALA A 188 15.45 5.63 -31.15
CA ALA A 188 14.46 4.58 -30.95
C ALA A 188 13.46 4.49 -32.13
N MET A 189 12.85 5.62 -32.50
CA MET A 189 11.95 5.73 -33.65
C MET A 189 12.61 5.28 -34.97
N LYS A 190 13.90 5.54 -35.14
CA LYS A 190 14.66 5.15 -36.34
C LYS A 190 15.02 3.65 -36.37
N LYS A 191 15.10 2.98 -35.21
CA LYS A 191 15.33 1.54 -35.11
C LYS A 191 14.04 0.73 -35.26
N SER A 192 12.91 1.24 -34.78
CA SER A 192 11.62 0.56 -34.91
C SER A 192 11.16 0.45 -36.36
N SER A 193 11.03 -0.79 -36.85
CA SER A 193 10.40 -1.12 -38.13
C SER A 193 8.87 -1.09 -38.08
N ARG A 194 8.28 -1.19 -36.88
CA ARG A 194 6.83 -1.17 -36.60
C ARG A 194 6.27 0.24 -36.37
N GLY A 195 7.15 1.26 -36.31
CA GLY A 195 6.79 2.61 -35.84
C GLY A 195 6.65 2.68 -34.31
N MET A 196 6.29 3.85 -33.79
CA MET A 196 6.07 4.07 -32.36
C MET A 196 4.92 5.04 -32.12
N LYS A 197 4.13 4.79 -31.06
CA LYS A 197 3.16 5.72 -30.47
C LYS A 197 3.79 6.34 -29.23
N LEU A 198 3.99 7.66 -29.25
CA LEU A 198 4.61 8.39 -28.15
C LEU A 198 3.56 9.22 -27.44
N TYR A 199 3.58 9.25 -26.11
CA TYR A 199 2.62 10.06 -25.34
C TYR A 199 3.29 10.84 -24.21
N GLY A 200 2.76 12.02 -23.93
CA GLY A 200 3.23 12.84 -22.82
C GLY A 200 2.49 12.53 -21.52
N SER A 201 3.19 12.69 -20.39
CA SER A 201 2.59 12.85 -19.05
C SER A 201 3.37 13.91 -18.27
N SER A 202 2.70 14.67 -17.40
CA SER A 202 3.28 15.80 -16.66
C SER A 202 3.07 15.64 -15.16
N TRP A 203 4.13 15.84 -14.37
CA TRP A 203 4.08 15.72 -12.92
C TRP A 203 3.66 17.01 -12.23
N ALA A 204 4.14 18.15 -12.75
CA ALA A 204 3.80 19.46 -12.22
C ALA A 204 3.95 20.54 -13.31
N PRO A 205 3.16 21.62 -13.22
CA PRO A 205 3.35 22.81 -14.05
C PRO A 205 4.56 23.62 -13.55
N PRO A 206 4.96 24.69 -14.27
CA PRO A 206 5.84 25.72 -13.72
C PRO A 206 5.38 26.18 -12.33
N ALA A 207 6.30 26.24 -11.36
CA ALA A 207 5.96 26.48 -9.95
C ALA A 207 5.13 27.76 -9.73
N TRP A 208 5.40 28.82 -10.49
CA TRP A 208 4.68 30.10 -10.38
C TRP A 208 3.19 30.04 -10.77
N MET A 209 2.73 28.93 -11.37
CA MET A 209 1.32 28.67 -11.67
C MET A 209 0.56 28.03 -10.50
N THR A 210 1.25 27.63 -9.43
CA THR A 210 0.66 26.89 -8.29
C THR A 210 0.42 27.79 -7.07
N THR A 211 -0.49 27.39 -6.18
CA THR A 211 -0.95 28.20 -5.04
C THR A 211 0.14 28.56 -4.03
N GLU A 212 1.20 27.76 -3.96
CA GLU A 212 2.28 27.88 -2.97
C GLU A 212 3.66 28.10 -3.61
N ASN A 213 3.70 28.33 -4.93
CA ASN A 213 4.93 28.44 -5.73
C ASN A 213 5.87 27.23 -5.56
N THR A 214 5.27 26.03 -5.55
CA THR A 214 5.93 24.73 -5.40
C THR A 214 5.46 23.78 -6.49
N THR A 215 6.27 22.78 -6.83
CA THR A 215 5.88 21.67 -7.71
C THR A 215 5.52 20.40 -6.93
N ILE A 216 5.78 20.35 -5.62
CA ILE A 216 5.54 19.17 -4.77
C ILE A 216 4.17 19.28 -4.12
N ASN A 217 3.34 18.25 -4.22
CA ASN A 217 1.99 18.16 -3.65
C ASN A 217 1.15 19.43 -3.93
N CYS A 218 1.28 19.98 -5.14
CA CYS A 218 0.84 21.33 -5.46
C CYS A 218 -0.60 21.37 -6.00
N ALA A 219 -1.14 22.58 -6.19
CA ALA A 219 -2.43 22.82 -6.85
C ALA A 219 -2.33 24.07 -7.74
N VAL A 220 -2.97 24.08 -8.92
CA VAL A 220 -2.97 25.25 -9.82
C VAL A 220 -3.77 26.39 -9.17
N GLN A 221 -3.33 27.63 -9.38
CA GLN A 221 -4.06 28.81 -8.92
C GLN A 221 -5.44 28.94 -9.60
N GLY A 222 -6.44 29.38 -8.84
CA GLY A 222 -7.78 29.64 -9.37
C GLY A 222 -8.63 28.38 -9.55
N TYR A 223 -9.26 28.24 -10.72
CA TYR A 223 -10.21 27.18 -11.04
C TYR A 223 -10.20 26.90 -12.57
N PRO A 224 -10.55 25.69 -13.04
CA PRO A 224 -10.61 25.37 -14.47
C PRO A 224 -11.57 26.30 -15.24
N GLY A 225 -11.13 26.81 -16.39
CA GLY A 225 -11.71 27.97 -17.09
C GLY A 225 -11.19 29.33 -16.59
N GLY A 226 -10.09 29.35 -15.84
CA GLY A 226 -9.38 30.55 -15.37
C GLY A 226 -7.97 30.64 -15.96
N GLU A 227 -7.35 31.83 -15.88
CA GLU A 227 -6.12 32.15 -16.66
C GLU A 227 -4.94 31.19 -16.46
N TYR A 228 -4.74 30.65 -15.25
CA TYR A 228 -3.68 29.66 -14.96
C TYR A 228 -4.00 28.27 -15.52
N TRP A 229 -5.27 27.89 -15.63
CA TRP A 229 -5.70 26.62 -16.20
C TRP A 229 -5.73 26.67 -17.74
N GLU A 230 -6.14 27.79 -18.32
CA GLU A 230 -5.97 28.08 -19.75
C GLU A 230 -4.47 28.07 -20.14
N ALA A 231 -3.61 28.64 -19.29
CA ALA A 231 -2.15 28.60 -19.46
C ALA A 231 -1.57 27.18 -19.32
N LEU A 232 -2.13 26.31 -18.47
CA LEU A 232 -1.71 24.91 -18.36
C LEU A 232 -2.04 24.12 -19.63
N ALA A 233 -3.24 24.30 -20.19
CA ALA A 233 -3.61 23.73 -21.48
C ALA A 233 -2.72 24.26 -22.63
N LEU A 234 -2.34 25.53 -22.59
CA LEU A 234 -1.36 26.12 -23.52
C LEU A 234 0.04 25.50 -23.36
N TYR A 235 0.49 25.25 -22.12
CA TYR A 235 1.79 24.63 -21.81
C TYR A 235 1.89 23.21 -22.40
N TYR A 236 0.85 22.39 -22.26
CA TYR A 236 0.81 21.06 -22.89
C TYR A 236 0.76 21.14 -24.43
N SER A 237 -0.03 22.05 -25.01
CA SER A 237 -0.05 22.22 -26.48
C SER A 237 1.32 22.68 -27.04
N LYS A 238 2.04 23.54 -26.29
CA LYS A 238 3.39 23.98 -26.62
C LYS A 238 4.39 22.83 -26.58
N PHE A 239 4.29 21.92 -25.61
CA PHE A 239 5.09 20.69 -25.56
C PHE A 239 4.87 19.82 -26.80
N VAL A 240 3.61 19.52 -27.16
CA VAL A 240 3.28 18.73 -28.35
C VAL A 240 3.89 19.37 -29.61
N SER A 241 3.61 20.65 -29.84
CA SER A 241 4.13 21.39 -31.00
C SER A 241 5.67 21.36 -31.09
N ALA A 242 6.35 21.57 -29.96
CA ALA A 242 7.81 21.68 -29.93
C ALA A 242 8.51 20.32 -30.13
N TYR A 243 7.90 19.21 -29.70
CA TYR A 243 8.40 17.86 -30.00
C TYR A 243 8.13 17.48 -31.46
N GLU A 244 6.99 17.87 -32.04
CA GLU A 244 6.69 17.68 -33.47
C GLU A 244 7.65 18.46 -34.38
N ASP A 245 8.04 19.68 -34.00
CA ASP A 245 9.06 20.49 -34.70
C ASP A 245 10.45 19.81 -34.70
N GLU A 246 10.76 19.00 -33.68
CA GLU A 246 11.96 18.14 -33.60
C GLU A 246 11.75 16.76 -34.28
N GLY A 247 10.64 16.57 -35.00
CA GLY A 247 10.31 15.37 -35.76
C GLY A 247 9.76 14.21 -34.93
N ILE A 248 9.27 14.47 -33.71
CA ILE A 248 8.73 13.47 -32.78
C ILE A 248 7.20 13.65 -32.70
N PRO A 249 6.39 12.85 -33.42
CA PRO A 249 4.93 12.95 -33.39
C PRO A 249 4.38 12.45 -32.04
N ILE A 250 3.50 13.21 -31.42
CA ILE A 250 2.84 12.84 -30.17
C ILE A 250 1.46 12.27 -30.48
N TRP A 251 1.23 11.01 -30.10
CA TRP A 251 -0.03 10.29 -30.30
C TRP A 251 -1.06 10.63 -29.22
N ALA A 252 -0.63 10.77 -27.96
CA ALA A 252 -1.53 11.04 -26.84
C ALA A 252 -0.89 11.93 -25.76
N MET A 253 -1.73 12.43 -24.86
CA MET A 253 -1.33 13.19 -23.68
C MET A 253 -2.21 12.75 -22.51
N THR A 254 -1.62 12.44 -21.35
CA THR A 254 -2.39 12.20 -20.12
C THR A 254 -2.82 13.54 -19.51
N THR A 255 -3.84 13.52 -18.65
CA THR A 255 -4.35 14.72 -17.95
C THR A 255 -3.35 15.26 -16.95
N GLN A 256 -2.73 14.36 -16.16
CA GLN A 256 -1.77 14.63 -15.09
C GLN A 256 -1.18 13.29 -14.62
N ASN A 257 0.11 13.22 -14.30
CA ASN A 257 0.72 12.04 -13.66
C ASN A 257 0.28 11.95 -12.19
N GLU A 258 -0.27 10.82 -11.76
CA GLU A 258 -0.65 10.54 -10.36
C GLU A 258 -1.34 11.75 -9.68
N PRO A 259 -2.51 12.17 -10.18
CA PRO A 259 -3.27 13.29 -9.64
C PRO A 259 -3.70 13.13 -8.18
N THR A 260 -3.68 11.93 -7.61
CA THR A 260 -4.02 11.70 -6.20
C THR A 260 -2.84 11.96 -5.25
N GLU A 261 -2.99 11.61 -3.98
CA GLU A 261 -1.91 11.73 -3.01
C GLU A 261 -0.86 10.65 -3.22
N GLN A 262 0.41 11.05 -3.30
CA GLN A 262 1.53 10.16 -3.61
C GLN A 262 1.62 9.00 -2.61
N PHE A 263 1.60 7.77 -3.12
CA PHE A 263 1.80 6.56 -2.32
C PHE A 263 3.31 6.30 -2.10
N SER A 264 3.99 7.20 -1.38
CA SER A 264 5.43 7.09 -1.11
C SER A 264 5.90 7.83 0.15
N PHE A 265 7.03 7.38 0.70
CA PHE A 265 7.73 7.95 1.85
C PHE A 265 8.63 9.14 1.48
N LYS A 266 8.72 9.42 0.18
CA LYS A 266 9.47 10.53 -0.41
C LYS A 266 8.51 11.33 -1.28
N TYR A 267 8.75 12.64 -1.34
CA TYR A 267 7.87 13.56 -2.07
C TYR A 267 8.61 14.15 -3.27
N TRP A 268 7.94 14.16 -4.42
CA TRP A 268 8.45 14.72 -5.67
C TRP A 268 7.40 15.61 -6.34
N GLN A 269 7.70 16.06 -7.56
CA GLN A 269 6.78 16.84 -8.38
C GLN A 269 5.41 16.12 -8.46
N SER A 270 4.33 16.78 -8.07
CA SER A 270 2.96 16.26 -8.10
C SER A 270 1.97 17.42 -8.10
N LEU A 271 0.92 17.32 -8.92
CA LEU A 271 -0.17 18.28 -8.99
C LEU A 271 -1.48 17.55 -8.67
N ARG A 272 -2.11 17.93 -7.55
CA ARG A 272 -3.34 17.31 -7.08
C ARG A 272 -4.54 17.66 -7.95
N PHE A 273 -5.19 16.67 -8.54
CA PHE A 273 -6.57 16.77 -9.01
C PHE A 273 -7.49 15.87 -8.17
N ASN A 274 -8.76 16.25 -8.10
CA ASN A 274 -9.84 15.30 -7.83
C ASN A 274 -10.67 15.10 -9.11
N VAL A 275 -11.55 14.11 -9.11
CA VAL A 275 -12.43 13.73 -10.24
C VAL A 275 -13.20 14.91 -10.84
N THR A 276 -13.59 15.91 -10.03
CA THR A 276 -14.33 17.09 -10.53
C THR A 276 -13.42 18.15 -11.13
N THR A 277 -12.17 18.21 -10.67
CA THR A 277 -11.13 19.12 -11.17
C THR A 277 -10.65 18.67 -12.54
N GLU A 278 -10.37 17.38 -12.71
CA GLU A 278 -9.98 16.80 -14.00
C GLU A 278 -11.10 16.99 -15.04
N ARG A 279 -12.34 16.58 -14.73
CA ARG A 279 -13.52 16.79 -15.57
C ARG A 279 -13.63 18.24 -16.04
N ASP A 280 -13.54 19.20 -15.13
CA ASP A 280 -13.69 20.61 -15.47
C ASP A 280 -12.50 21.15 -16.29
N PHE A 281 -11.27 20.66 -16.06
CA PHE A 281 -10.08 20.99 -16.84
C PHE A 281 -10.15 20.44 -18.27
N ILE A 282 -10.54 19.18 -18.46
CA ILE A 282 -10.79 18.59 -19.78
C ILE A 282 -11.87 19.40 -20.52
N LYS A 283 -13.00 19.67 -19.84
CA LYS A 283 -14.16 20.34 -20.41
C LYS A 283 -13.90 21.78 -20.84
N ARG A 284 -13.18 22.57 -20.04
CA ARG A 284 -13.04 24.02 -20.23
C ARG A 284 -11.75 24.43 -20.92
N ASP A 285 -10.64 23.76 -20.62
CA ASP A 285 -9.31 24.21 -21.00
C ASP A 285 -8.63 23.20 -21.94
N LEU A 286 -8.30 22.00 -21.46
CA LEU A 286 -7.45 21.03 -22.15
C LEU A 286 -8.10 20.48 -23.43
N GLY A 287 -9.33 19.97 -23.34
CA GLY A 287 -10.04 19.38 -24.47
C GLY A 287 -10.29 20.37 -25.62
N PRO A 288 -10.91 21.54 -25.36
CA PRO A 288 -11.08 22.58 -26.37
C PRO A 288 -9.76 23.03 -26.99
N ARG A 289 -8.68 23.11 -26.19
CA ARG A 289 -7.37 23.54 -26.67
C ARG A 289 -6.71 22.52 -27.58
N MET A 290 -6.65 21.26 -27.17
CA MET A 290 -6.06 20.19 -27.98
C MET A 290 -6.85 19.99 -29.27
N LYS A 291 -8.19 20.05 -29.24
CA LYS A 291 -9.02 19.96 -30.45
C LYS A 291 -8.81 21.11 -31.44
N ALA A 292 -8.34 22.28 -30.98
CA ALA A 292 -8.07 23.43 -31.83
C ALA A 292 -6.67 23.37 -32.47
N ASP A 293 -5.65 22.97 -31.69
CA ASP A 293 -4.25 22.98 -32.13
C ASP A 293 -3.83 21.64 -32.74
N HIS A 294 -4.22 20.52 -32.10
CA HIS A 294 -3.74 19.15 -32.34
C HIS A 294 -4.92 18.16 -32.47
N PRO A 295 -5.77 18.29 -33.50
CA PRO A 295 -7.10 17.65 -33.55
C PRO A 295 -7.12 16.11 -33.55
N ASP A 296 -5.98 15.46 -33.87
CA ASP A 296 -5.85 14.00 -33.89
C ASP A 296 -5.31 13.42 -32.57
N LEU A 297 -4.75 14.25 -31.69
CA LEU A 297 -4.15 13.89 -30.40
C LEU A 297 -5.20 13.23 -29.48
N LYS A 298 -4.82 12.14 -28.81
CA LYS A 298 -5.68 11.46 -27.83
C LYS A 298 -5.47 12.03 -26.42
N ILE A 299 -6.55 12.21 -25.68
CA ILE A 299 -6.49 12.54 -24.24
C ILE A 299 -6.75 11.25 -23.45
N ILE A 300 -5.82 10.94 -22.56
CA ILE A 300 -5.90 9.84 -21.61
C ILE A 300 -6.25 10.46 -20.25
N MET A 301 -7.37 10.07 -19.65
CA MET A 301 -7.74 10.52 -18.30
C MET A 301 -7.04 9.69 -17.22
N MET A 302 -7.08 10.19 -15.98
CA MET A 302 -6.57 9.54 -14.77
C MET A 302 -5.03 9.46 -14.70
N ASP A 303 -4.39 8.42 -15.24
CA ASP A 303 -2.92 8.18 -15.14
C ASP A 303 -2.47 8.04 -13.67
N ASP A 304 -3.18 7.15 -12.93
CA ASP A 304 -3.00 6.84 -11.50
C ASP A 304 -3.37 5.37 -11.18
N GLN A 305 -3.33 4.96 -9.91
CA GLN A 305 -3.47 3.56 -9.47
C GLN A 305 -4.80 2.88 -9.85
N LYS A 306 -4.73 1.60 -10.28
CA LYS A 306 -5.88 0.81 -10.76
C LYS A 306 -7.10 0.79 -9.83
N ASP A 307 -6.91 0.79 -8.50
CA ASP A 307 -7.97 0.78 -7.48
C ASP A 307 -8.89 2.00 -7.52
N LEU A 308 -8.46 3.09 -8.16
CA LEU A 308 -9.20 4.36 -8.25
C LEU A 308 -9.99 4.51 -9.56
N LEU A 309 -9.89 3.55 -10.48
CA LEU A 309 -10.41 3.68 -11.85
C LEU A 309 -11.94 3.88 -11.90
N LEU A 310 -12.67 3.18 -11.02
CA LEU A 310 -14.13 3.28 -10.96
C LEU A 310 -14.61 4.57 -10.28
N ASP A 311 -13.81 5.17 -9.40
CA ASP A 311 -14.11 6.44 -8.73
C ASP A 311 -13.99 7.65 -9.68
N TRP A 312 -13.17 7.53 -10.73
CA TRP A 312 -12.92 8.60 -11.72
C TRP A 312 -14.07 8.85 -12.73
N ASP A 313 -15.22 8.18 -12.55
CA ASP A 313 -16.31 8.17 -13.53
C ASP A 313 -16.94 9.55 -13.82
N ALA A 314 -16.79 10.51 -12.90
CA ALA A 314 -17.30 11.87 -13.04
C ALA A 314 -16.75 12.62 -14.27
N THR A 315 -15.54 12.26 -14.72
CA THR A 315 -14.93 12.77 -15.97
C THR A 315 -15.70 12.34 -17.21
N LEU A 316 -16.36 11.17 -17.17
CA LEU A 316 -17.08 10.54 -18.28
C LEU A 316 -18.60 10.77 -18.23
N LEU A 317 -19.16 10.99 -17.03
CA LEU A 317 -20.59 11.32 -16.85
C LEU A 317 -20.97 12.72 -17.38
N ASP A 318 -20.01 13.64 -17.54
CA ASP A 318 -20.23 14.95 -18.17
C ASP A 318 -19.87 14.89 -19.67
N ALA A 319 -20.89 14.93 -20.52
CA ALA A 319 -20.74 14.82 -21.98
C ALA A 319 -19.85 15.91 -22.61
N ASP A 320 -19.72 17.09 -21.99
CA ASP A 320 -18.84 18.14 -22.51
C ASP A 320 -17.36 17.83 -22.23
N SER A 321 -17.06 17.02 -21.20
CA SER A 321 -15.73 16.46 -20.90
C SER A 321 -15.48 15.20 -21.74
N ALA A 322 -16.40 14.23 -21.65
CA ALA A 322 -16.28 12.90 -22.26
C ALA A 322 -16.02 12.92 -23.77
N GLN A 323 -16.53 13.92 -24.50
CA GLN A 323 -16.29 14.08 -25.95
C GLN A 323 -14.81 14.25 -26.35
N TYR A 324 -13.91 14.51 -25.39
CA TYR A 324 -12.47 14.71 -25.59
C TYR A 324 -11.63 13.50 -25.14
N VAL A 325 -12.16 12.69 -24.21
CA VAL A 325 -11.44 11.54 -23.66
C VAL A 325 -11.42 10.40 -24.67
N SER A 326 -10.27 9.73 -24.80
CA SER A 326 -10.06 8.60 -25.72
C SER A 326 -9.78 7.28 -24.97
N GLY A 327 -9.30 7.36 -23.74
CA GLY A 327 -8.99 6.21 -22.90
C GLY A 327 -8.63 6.62 -21.46
N ALA A 328 -8.42 5.64 -20.59
CA ALA A 328 -7.94 5.82 -19.22
C ALA A 328 -6.53 5.23 -19.05
N GLY A 329 -5.69 5.94 -18.30
CA GLY A 329 -4.34 5.51 -17.92
C GLY A 329 -4.34 4.95 -16.51
N VAL A 330 -3.67 3.82 -16.28
CA VAL A 330 -3.62 3.17 -14.97
C VAL A 330 -2.21 2.72 -14.56
N HIS A 331 -1.93 2.80 -13.26
CA HIS A 331 -0.68 2.44 -12.58
C HIS A 331 -0.90 1.26 -11.61
N TRP A 332 0.17 0.58 -11.19
CA TRP A 332 0.08 -0.70 -10.44
C TRP A 332 0.53 -0.69 -8.97
N TYR A 333 0.98 0.44 -8.42
CA TYR A 333 1.84 0.45 -7.22
C TYR A 333 1.17 0.04 -5.90
N LYS A 334 -0.17 -0.01 -5.87
CA LYS A 334 -0.96 -0.53 -4.76
C LYS A 334 -1.42 -1.99 -4.93
N ASN A 335 -1.17 -2.61 -6.08
CA ASN A 335 -1.51 -4.01 -6.28
C ASN A 335 -0.62 -4.90 -5.40
N LEU A 336 -1.21 -5.93 -4.80
CA LEU A 336 -0.51 -6.94 -3.98
C LEU A 336 -0.75 -8.35 -4.55
N ASP A 337 -1.01 -8.46 -5.85
CA ASP A 337 -1.40 -9.71 -6.50
C ASP A 337 -0.28 -10.77 -6.53
N PHE A 338 0.96 -10.31 -6.41
CA PHE A 338 2.15 -11.14 -6.18
C PHE A 338 2.20 -11.78 -4.77
N LEU A 339 1.42 -11.27 -3.81
CA LEU A 339 1.23 -11.86 -2.46
C LEU A 339 -0.08 -12.65 -2.37
N VAL A 340 -1.18 -12.09 -2.88
CA VAL A 340 -2.53 -12.66 -2.78
C VAL A 340 -3.16 -12.68 -4.17
N ASP A 341 -3.44 -13.87 -4.74
CA ASP A 341 -3.80 -14.01 -6.16
C ASP A 341 -5.01 -13.16 -6.63
N THR A 342 -5.85 -12.64 -5.72
CA THR A 342 -7.00 -11.77 -6.01
C THR A 342 -6.74 -10.25 -5.90
N ALA A 343 -5.57 -9.82 -5.43
CA ALA A 343 -5.28 -8.42 -5.08
C ALA A 343 -4.69 -7.58 -6.23
N GLY A 344 -5.14 -7.84 -7.47
CA GLY A 344 -4.65 -7.18 -8.69
C GLY A 344 -5.57 -6.10 -9.27
N ASN A 345 -6.76 -5.93 -8.69
CA ASN A 345 -7.77 -4.96 -9.13
C ASN A 345 -8.17 -5.12 -10.63
N PHE A 346 -8.02 -6.33 -11.17
CA PHE A 346 -8.35 -6.61 -12.58
C PHE A 346 -9.87 -6.54 -12.87
N ASP A 347 -10.69 -6.91 -11.88
CA ASP A 347 -12.16 -6.79 -11.93
C ASP A 347 -12.62 -5.33 -12.14
N ASP A 348 -11.85 -4.34 -11.67
CA ASP A 348 -12.14 -2.92 -11.87
C ASP A 348 -11.92 -2.50 -13.34
N LEU A 349 -10.96 -3.12 -14.03
CA LEU A 349 -10.72 -2.90 -15.46
C LEU A 349 -11.86 -3.48 -16.31
N GLU A 350 -12.33 -4.69 -15.99
CA GLU A 350 -13.49 -5.30 -16.63
C GLU A 350 -14.75 -4.47 -16.38
N THR A 351 -15.01 -4.08 -15.12
CA THR A 351 -16.15 -3.24 -14.75
C THR A 351 -16.13 -1.87 -15.45
N PHE A 352 -14.94 -1.26 -15.59
CA PHE A 352 -14.79 -0.01 -16.34
C PHE A 352 -15.08 -0.21 -17.84
N HIS A 353 -14.56 -1.28 -18.45
CA HIS A 353 -14.81 -1.58 -19.85
C HIS A 353 -16.29 -1.89 -20.14
N GLU A 354 -16.98 -2.65 -19.27
CA GLU A 354 -18.42 -2.90 -19.42
C GLU A 354 -19.24 -1.59 -19.38
N LYS A 355 -18.82 -0.62 -18.58
CA LYS A 355 -19.47 0.69 -18.43
C LYS A 355 -19.13 1.65 -19.57
N TYR A 356 -17.90 1.59 -20.10
CA TYR A 356 -17.34 2.50 -21.10
C TYR A 356 -16.61 1.79 -22.25
N PRO A 357 -17.29 0.93 -23.03
CA PRO A 357 -16.63 -0.01 -23.97
C PRO A 357 -15.96 0.65 -25.18
N ASP A 358 -16.27 1.91 -25.47
CA ASP A 358 -15.65 2.69 -26.56
C ASP A 358 -14.29 3.30 -26.17
N LEU A 359 -13.89 3.24 -24.90
CA LEU A 359 -12.62 3.76 -24.38
C LEU A 359 -11.58 2.64 -24.27
N PHE A 360 -10.32 2.95 -24.60
CA PHE A 360 -9.21 2.05 -24.30
C PHE A 360 -8.73 2.21 -22.85
N ILE A 361 -8.26 1.12 -22.25
CA ILE A 361 -7.49 1.13 -21.01
C ILE A 361 -6.02 0.93 -21.38
N LEU A 362 -5.10 1.72 -20.82
CA LEU A 362 -3.66 1.57 -21.03
C LEU A 362 -2.95 1.57 -19.66
N ALA A 363 -2.17 0.54 -19.37
CA ALA A 363 -1.24 0.61 -18.24
C ALA A 363 -0.10 1.57 -18.63
N THR A 364 -0.10 2.74 -18.02
CA THR A 364 0.74 3.88 -18.43
C THR A 364 2.05 3.99 -17.65
N GLU A 365 2.16 3.29 -16.52
CA GLU A 365 3.36 3.27 -15.68
C GLU A 365 3.37 2.06 -14.74
N ALA A 366 4.52 1.40 -14.67
CA ALA A 366 4.77 0.32 -13.73
C ALA A 366 6.28 0.12 -13.53
N CYS A 367 6.71 -0.11 -12.28
CA CYS A 367 8.09 -0.43 -11.94
C CYS A 367 8.19 -1.35 -10.74
N GLU A 368 9.36 -1.98 -10.58
CA GLU A 368 9.69 -2.82 -9.42
C GLU A 368 10.80 -2.17 -8.58
N GLY A 369 10.95 -2.61 -7.33
CA GLY A 369 11.93 -2.02 -6.41
C GLY A 369 11.52 -0.70 -5.76
N TYR A 370 10.23 -0.39 -5.77
CA TYR A 370 9.63 0.76 -5.05
C TYR A 370 9.22 0.41 -3.60
N LEU A 371 9.17 -0.88 -3.26
CA LEU A 371 8.83 -1.38 -1.92
C LEU A 371 10.02 -1.22 -0.95
N LEU A 372 9.74 -1.17 0.36
CA LEU A 372 10.80 -1.11 1.38
C LEU A 372 11.64 -2.39 1.42
N ASP A 373 12.89 -2.26 1.85
CA ASP A 373 13.75 -3.41 2.12
C ASP A 373 13.10 -4.37 3.13
N GLY A 374 13.13 -5.67 2.81
CA GLY A 374 12.41 -6.71 3.55
C GLY A 374 11.01 -7.00 3.02
N ILE A 375 10.38 -6.09 2.27
CA ILE A 375 9.07 -6.30 1.65
C ILE A 375 9.24 -6.88 0.24
N VAL A 376 8.88 -8.16 0.08
CA VAL A 376 8.83 -8.91 -1.19
C VAL A 376 10.14 -8.92 -1.99
N THR A 377 10.39 -7.93 -2.84
CA THR A 377 11.63 -7.82 -3.65
C THR A 377 12.61 -6.76 -3.13
N GLY A 378 12.23 -5.98 -2.12
CA GLY A 378 13.04 -4.90 -1.52
C GLY A 378 13.14 -3.64 -2.38
N ALA A 379 13.93 -2.65 -1.92
CA ALA A 379 14.13 -1.38 -2.60
C ALA A 379 15.26 -1.45 -3.63
N GLY A 380 15.20 -0.61 -4.67
CA GLY A 380 16.30 -0.47 -5.64
C GLY A 380 16.62 -1.73 -6.46
N PRO A 381 17.75 -1.77 -7.19
CA PRO A 381 18.05 -2.82 -8.16
C PRO A 381 18.44 -4.20 -7.60
N THR A 382 18.04 -5.27 -8.30
CA THR A 382 18.31 -6.66 -7.90
C THR A 382 19.46 -7.37 -8.64
N LEU A 383 20.37 -6.62 -9.26
CA LEU A 383 21.44 -7.11 -10.16
C LEU A 383 22.27 -8.31 -9.63
N GLN A 384 22.47 -8.40 -8.31
CA GLN A 384 23.24 -9.48 -7.65
C GLN A 384 22.36 -10.47 -6.86
N ASN A 385 21.03 -10.36 -6.93
CA ASN A 385 20.07 -11.26 -6.29
C ASN A 385 19.19 -11.96 -7.36
N PRO A 386 19.63 -13.12 -7.89
CA PRO A 386 18.92 -13.82 -8.96
C PRO A 386 17.52 -14.31 -8.57
N THR A 387 17.23 -14.46 -7.28
CA THR A 387 15.89 -14.86 -6.81
C THR A 387 14.91 -13.70 -6.91
N PHE A 388 15.27 -12.52 -6.40
CA PHE A 388 14.42 -11.33 -6.48
C PHE A 388 14.31 -10.83 -7.93
N ALA A 389 15.43 -10.82 -8.69
CA ALA A 389 15.41 -10.46 -10.10
C ALA A 389 14.46 -11.37 -10.93
N TRP A 390 14.38 -12.67 -10.60
CA TRP A 390 13.39 -13.57 -11.19
C TRP A 390 11.97 -13.28 -10.71
N GLN A 391 11.76 -13.06 -9.42
CA GLN A 391 10.43 -12.72 -8.88
C GLN A 391 9.86 -11.47 -9.56
N ARG A 392 10.65 -10.41 -9.72
CA ARG A 392 10.25 -9.19 -10.45
C ARG A 392 9.76 -9.49 -11.87
N ALA A 393 10.43 -10.38 -12.61
CA ALA A 393 9.95 -10.84 -13.91
C ALA A 393 8.62 -11.61 -13.85
N GLN A 394 8.37 -12.37 -12.80
CA GLN A 394 7.08 -13.04 -12.60
C GLN A 394 5.96 -12.05 -12.28
N ILE A 395 6.26 -10.97 -11.53
CA ILE A 395 5.29 -9.90 -11.20
C ILE A 395 4.93 -9.14 -12.49
N TYR A 396 5.92 -8.70 -13.28
CA TYR A 396 5.69 -8.13 -14.62
C TYR A 396 4.83 -9.06 -15.49
N ALA A 397 5.23 -10.33 -15.64
CA ALA A 397 4.51 -11.29 -16.47
C ALA A 397 3.06 -11.51 -16.01
N ARG A 398 2.83 -11.58 -14.71
CA ARG A 398 1.51 -11.78 -14.11
C ARG A 398 0.61 -10.57 -14.37
N ASP A 399 1.05 -9.37 -14.03
CA ASP A 399 0.25 -8.15 -14.16
C ASP A 399 -0.09 -7.87 -15.63
N ILE A 400 0.89 -7.98 -16.54
CA ILE A 400 0.66 -7.81 -17.98
C ILE A 400 -0.38 -8.83 -18.49
N ILE A 401 -0.33 -10.09 -18.04
CA ILE A 401 -1.34 -11.09 -18.42
C ILE A 401 -2.71 -10.74 -17.83
N GLY A 402 -2.77 -10.31 -16.56
CA GLY A 402 -3.99 -9.91 -15.88
C GLY A 402 -4.66 -8.72 -16.55
N ASP A 403 -3.93 -7.63 -16.75
CA ASP A 403 -4.39 -6.42 -17.43
C ASP A 403 -4.90 -6.73 -18.85
N LEU A 404 -4.12 -7.50 -19.63
CA LEU A 404 -4.53 -7.90 -20.98
C LEU A 404 -5.74 -8.85 -20.96
N ALA A 405 -5.92 -9.68 -19.93
CA ALA A 405 -7.11 -10.52 -19.77
C ALA A 405 -8.37 -9.68 -19.42
N HIS A 406 -8.20 -8.48 -18.87
CA HIS A 406 -9.28 -7.59 -18.44
C HIS A 406 -9.21 -6.23 -19.20
N TYR A 407 -9.19 -6.32 -20.53
CA TYR A 407 -9.39 -5.23 -21.49
C TYR A 407 -8.32 -4.12 -21.57
N ALA A 408 -7.21 -4.21 -20.84
CA ALA A 408 -6.07 -3.35 -21.13
C ALA A 408 -5.56 -3.58 -22.55
N SER A 409 -5.23 -2.50 -23.23
CA SER A 409 -4.83 -2.48 -24.64
C SER A 409 -3.31 -2.34 -24.82
N GLY A 410 -2.54 -2.32 -23.73
CA GLY A 410 -1.09 -2.18 -23.76
C GLY A 410 -0.53 -1.93 -22.37
N TRP A 411 0.80 -1.97 -22.25
CA TRP A 411 1.49 -1.83 -20.98
C TRP A 411 2.84 -1.12 -21.15
N THR A 412 3.17 -0.22 -20.23
CA THR A 412 4.33 0.67 -20.32
C THR A 412 5.19 0.55 -19.06
N ASP A 413 6.40 0.02 -19.24
CA ASP A 413 7.45 0.00 -18.22
C ASP A 413 7.85 1.43 -17.80
N TRP A 414 8.49 1.54 -16.64
CA TRP A 414 8.94 2.84 -16.16
C TRP A 414 10.24 3.30 -16.80
N ASN A 415 11.33 3.36 -16.04
CA ASN A 415 12.61 3.79 -16.58
C ASN A 415 13.19 2.73 -17.52
N LEU A 416 13.25 3.03 -18.83
CA LEU A 416 13.89 2.16 -19.83
C LEU A 416 15.32 1.75 -19.43
N VAL A 417 16.06 2.62 -18.74
CA VAL A 417 17.44 2.35 -18.32
C VAL A 417 17.77 3.04 -16.99
N LEU A 418 18.26 2.29 -16.01
CA LEU A 418 18.86 2.86 -14.78
C LEU A 418 20.34 2.50 -14.64
N ASN A 419 21.05 3.15 -13.72
CA ASN A 419 22.38 2.70 -13.30
C ASN A 419 22.29 1.54 -12.30
N THR A 420 23.43 0.93 -11.93
CA THR A 420 23.43 -0.17 -10.95
C THR A 420 23.00 0.22 -9.52
N THR A 421 22.69 1.50 -9.25
CA THR A 421 22.11 1.96 -7.98
C THR A 421 20.63 2.33 -8.07
N GLY A 422 19.99 2.28 -9.24
CA GLY A 422 18.56 2.57 -9.41
C GLY A 422 18.21 4.04 -9.66
N GLY A 423 19.15 4.81 -10.22
CA GLY A 423 19.00 6.23 -10.53
C GLY A 423 19.62 6.64 -11.87
N PRO A 424 19.90 7.94 -12.09
CA PRO A 424 19.84 9.03 -11.11
C PRO A 424 18.42 9.53 -10.82
N THR A 425 18.24 10.09 -9.62
CA THR A 425 17.02 10.74 -9.12
C THR A 425 17.44 11.84 -8.15
N TRP A 426 16.68 12.94 -8.07
CA TRP A 426 17.03 14.07 -7.19
C TRP A 426 16.57 13.88 -5.73
N ILE A 427 15.76 12.85 -5.45
CA ILE A 427 15.23 12.51 -4.11
C ILE A 427 15.73 11.17 -3.55
N ASP A 428 16.65 10.50 -4.26
CA ASP A 428 17.10 9.14 -3.95
C ASP A 428 15.93 8.11 -3.95
N ASN A 429 14.90 8.29 -4.79
CA ASN A 429 13.84 7.29 -5.03
C ASN A 429 14.40 6.15 -5.90
N LEU A 430 15.25 5.30 -5.31
CA LEU A 430 15.98 4.27 -6.04
C LEU A 430 15.10 3.04 -6.28
N ILE A 431 14.90 2.69 -7.55
CA ILE A 431 14.07 1.56 -8.00
C ILE A 431 14.86 0.65 -8.96
N ASP A 432 14.21 -0.35 -9.54
CA ASP A 432 14.80 -1.20 -10.57
C ASP A 432 14.37 -0.84 -12.01
N SER A 433 15.07 -1.39 -13.00
CA SER A 433 14.78 -1.23 -14.44
C SER A 433 15.09 -2.52 -15.20
N PRO A 434 14.38 -2.84 -16.30
CA PRO A 434 14.69 -4.01 -17.13
C PRO A 434 16.12 -4.01 -17.71
N ILE A 435 16.76 -2.84 -17.88
CA ILE A 435 18.19 -2.72 -18.18
C ILE A 435 18.90 -1.81 -17.18
N LEU A 436 19.98 -2.33 -16.59
CA LEU A 436 20.91 -1.58 -15.75
C LEU A 436 22.24 -1.36 -16.49
N ILE A 437 22.89 -0.21 -16.35
CA ILE A 437 24.17 0.08 -17.03
C ILE A 437 25.37 0.16 -16.08
N ASP A 438 26.57 -0.05 -16.62
CA ASP A 438 27.81 0.31 -15.95
C ASP A 438 28.04 1.82 -15.93
N GLU A 439 27.64 2.48 -14.84
CA GLU A 439 27.86 3.93 -14.64
C GLU A 439 29.30 4.33 -14.29
N GLN A 440 30.22 3.37 -14.07
CA GLN A 440 31.62 3.65 -13.71
C GLN A 440 32.55 3.60 -14.91
N GLY A 441 32.39 2.58 -15.76
CA GLY A 441 33.24 2.35 -16.94
C GLY A 441 32.54 2.57 -18.28
N GLY A 442 31.21 2.54 -18.35
CA GLY A 442 30.45 2.62 -19.61
C GLY A 442 30.60 1.39 -20.53
N ALA A 443 31.28 0.33 -20.06
CA ALA A 443 31.76 -0.77 -20.90
C ALA A 443 30.84 -2.02 -20.86
N GLU A 444 29.80 -1.99 -20.03
CA GLU A 444 28.82 -3.07 -19.90
C GLU A 444 27.40 -2.52 -19.67
N PHE A 445 26.39 -3.29 -20.06
CA PHE A 445 25.03 -3.17 -19.52
C PHE A 445 24.43 -4.56 -19.24
N TYR A 446 23.36 -4.60 -18.45
CA TYR A 446 22.83 -5.80 -17.83
C TYR A 446 21.32 -5.89 -18.12
N LYS A 447 20.93 -6.82 -19.00
CA LYS A 447 19.51 -7.14 -19.23
C LYS A 447 19.03 -8.06 -18.11
N GLN A 448 18.04 -7.59 -17.35
CA GLN A 448 17.46 -8.33 -16.23
C GLN A 448 16.34 -9.27 -16.72
N PRO A 449 15.88 -10.23 -15.90
CA PRO A 449 14.74 -11.08 -16.23
C PRO A 449 13.49 -10.30 -16.70
N MET A 450 13.23 -9.10 -16.14
CA MET A 450 12.12 -8.21 -16.54
C MET A 450 12.16 -7.83 -18.03
N PHE A 451 13.35 -7.64 -18.62
CA PHE A 451 13.51 -7.35 -20.05
C PHE A 451 12.96 -8.51 -20.91
N TYR A 452 13.24 -9.74 -20.51
CA TYR A 452 12.75 -10.92 -21.21
C TYR A 452 11.26 -11.14 -21.00
N ALA A 453 10.75 -10.89 -19.77
CA ALA A 453 9.31 -10.91 -19.49
C ALA A 453 8.55 -9.92 -20.40
N MET A 454 8.98 -8.66 -20.47
CA MET A 454 8.43 -7.67 -21.42
C MET A 454 8.53 -8.13 -22.88
N GLY A 455 9.62 -8.82 -23.23
CA GLY A 455 9.83 -9.39 -24.56
C GLY A 455 8.82 -10.45 -24.98
N HIS A 456 8.26 -11.22 -24.05
CA HIS A 456 7.22 -12.22 -24.35
C HIS A 456 5.91 -11.61 -24.88
N PHE A 457 5.67 -10.32 -24.62
CA PHE A 457 4.51 -9.56 -25.13
C PHE A 457 4.92 -8.68 -26.31
N SER A 458 5.79 -7.70 -26.07
CA SER A 458 6.19 -6.67 -27.06
C SER A 458 6.68 -7.22 -28.41
N LYS A 459 7.44 -8.30 -28.39
CA LYS A 459 8.01 -8.90 -29.60
C LYS A 459 6.94 -9.58 -30.47
N PHE A 460 5.97 -10.25 -29.84
CA PHE A 460 5.03 -11.15 -30.50
C PHE A 460 3.61 -10.58 -30.67
N LEU A 461 3.30 -9.48 -29.97
CA LEU A 461 2.04 -8.75 -30.07
C LEU A 461 2.27 -7.37 -30.72
N PRO A 462 2.44 -7.30 -32.05
CA PRO A 462 2.44 -6.02 -32.76
C PRO A 462 1.12 -5.27 -32.53
N ALA A 463 1.14 -3.96 -32.78
CA ALA A 463 -0.07 -3.14 -32.76
C ALA A 463 -1.17 -3.75 -33.67
N ASP A 464 -2.42 -3.55 -33.28
CA ASP A 464 -3.63 -4.09 -33.91
C ASP A 464 -3.78 -5.63 -33.80
N SER A 465 -2.93 -6.32 -33.03
CA SER A 465 -3.23 -7.69 -32.55
C SER A 465 -4.49 -7.68 -31.68
N VAL A 466 -5.36 -8.67 -31.81
CA VAL A 466 -6.65 -8.73 -31.12
C VAL A 466 -6.67 -9.87 -30.11
N ARG A 467 -7.11 -9.60 -28.87
CA ARG A 467 -7.28 -10.67 -27.87
C ARG A 467 -8.40 -11.60 -28.31
N VAL A 468 -8.17 -12.91 -28.20
CA VAL A 468 -9.15 -13.95 -28.55
C VAL A 468 -9.52 -14.81 -27.35
N SER A 469 -10.63 -15.54 -27.44
CA SER A 469 -11.09 -16.41 -26.35
C SER A 469 -10.12 -17.55 -26.09
N LEU A 470 -9.79 -17.72 -24.81
CA LEU A 470 -8.98 -18.78 -24.25
C LEU A 470 -9.76 -19.44 -23.11
N THR A 471 -9.90 -20.76 -23.13
CA THR A 471 -10.60 -21.51 -22.08
C THR A 471 -9.70 -22.60 -21.52
N THR A 472 -9.47 -22.57 -20.21
CA THR A 472 -8.80 -23.65 -19.49
C THR A 472 -9.80 -24.77 -19.16
N SER A 473 -9.46 -26.02 -19.40
CA SER A 473 -10.38 -27.14 -19.11
C SER A 473 -10.60 -27.32 -17.60
N SER A 474 -11.79 -27.76 -17.21
CA SER A 474 -12.13 -27.99 -15.79
C SER A 474 -11.26 -29.07 -15.13
N SER A 475 -10.66 -29.97 -15.91
CA SER A 475 -9.68 -30.96 -15.46
C SER A 475 -8.29 -30.36 -15.22
N ALA A 476 -7.91 -29.31 -15.96
CA ALA A 476 -6.63 -28.65 -15.84
C ALA A 476 -6.64 -27.53 -14.79
N SER A 477 -7.80 -26.89 -14.56
CA SER A 477 -7.96 -25.68 -13.73
C SER A 477 -7.33 -25.78 -12.33
N SER A 478 -7.43 -26.92 -11.65
CA SER A 478 -6.81 -27.12 -10.33
C SER A 478 -5.29 -27.36 -10.37
N THR A 479 -4.78 -27.91 -11.47
CA THR A 479 -3.36 -28.22 -11.65
C THR A 479 -2.59 -27.02 -12.19
N LEU A 480 -3.25 -26.18 -12.98
CA LEU A 480 -2.70 -24.98 -13.62
C LEU A 480 -3.11 -23.68 -12.90
N ALA A 481 -3.53 -23.76 -11.63
CA ALA A 481 -4.00 -22.60 -10.86
C ALA A 481 -2.94 -21.49 -10.65
N LYS A 482 -1.65 -21.80 -10.87
CA LYS A 482 -0.52 -20.85 -10.86
C LYS A 482 0.06 -20.58 -12.25
N VAL A 483 -0.70 -20.89 -13.30
CA VAL A 483 -0.34 -20.61 -14.69
C VAL A 483 -1.23 -19.50 -15.23
N ASP A 484 -0.68 -18.29 -15.31
CA ASP A 484 -1.36 -17.14 -15.89
C ASP A 484 -1.30 -17.27 -17.43
N SER A 485 -2.38 -16.96 -18.15
CA SER A 485 -2.48 -17.23 -19.60
C SER A 485 -3.33 -16.22 -20.39
N VAL A 486 -2.92 -15.92 -21.62
CA VAL A 486 -3.67 -15.04 -22.55
C VAL A 486 -3.36 -15.38 -24.02
N ALA A 487 -4.34 -15.24 -24.92
CA ALA A 487 -4.21 -15.57 -26.34
C ALA A 487 -4.64 -14.43 -27.27
N PHE A 488 -3.96 -14.32 -28.42
CA PHE A 488 -4.15 -13.28 -29.43
C PHE A 488 -4.15 -13.81 -30.86
N LEU A 489 -4.79 -13.07 -31.76
CA LEU A 489 -4.62 -13.16 -33.22
C LEU A 489 -3.90 -11.89 -33.69
N THR A 490 -2.78 -12.05 -34.39
CA THR A 490 -1.98 -10.92 -34.92
C THR A 490 -2.50 -10.46 -36.29
N PRO A 491 -2.13 -9.25 -36.77
CA PRO A 491 -2.45 -8.80 -38.12
C PRO A 491 -1.84 -9.65 -39.25
N ASP A 492 -0.82 -10.46 -38.93
CA ASP A 492 -0.16 -11.40 -39.85
C ASP A 492 -0.78 -12.82 -39.79
N ASP A 493 -2.05 -12.93 -39.36
CA ASP A 493 -2.84 -14.18 -39.22
C ASP A 493 -2.18 -15.27 -38.35
N GLN A 494 -1.25 -14.89 -37.46
CA GLN A 494 -0.62 -15.80 -36.48
C GLN A 494 -1.40 -15.82 -35.16
N VAL A 495 -1.56 -17.00 -34.56
CA VAL A 495 -2.10 -17.17 -33.20
C VAL A 495 -0.95 -17.20 -32.21
N VAL A 496 -1.03 -16.33 -31.19
CA VAL A 496 -0.01 -16.17 -30.15
C VAL A 496 -0.63 -16.49 -28.80
N LEU A 497 -0.11 -17.49 -28.10
CA LEU A 497 -0.45 -17.84 -26.73
C LEU A 497 0.72 -17.51 -25.81
N ILE A 498 0.47 -16.77 -24.73
CA ILE A 498 1.47 -16.44 -23.70
C ILE A 498 1.05 -17.12 -22.40
N LEU A 499 2.02 -17.80 -21.76
CA LEU A 499 1.83 -18.59 -20.54
C LEU A 499 2.93 -18.25 -19.53
N SER A 500 2.57 -17.93 -18.29
CA SER A 500 3.51 -17.71 -17.18
C SER A 500 3.28 -18.77 -16.09
N ASN A 501 4.24 -19.67 -15.89
CA ASN A 501 4.22 -20.64 -14.79
C ASN A 501 4.92 -20.06 -13.56
N ARG A 502 4.12 -19.74 -12.53
CA ARG A 502 4.62 -19.30 -11.22
C ARG A 502 4.92 -20.46 -10.26
N ASP A 503 4.64 -21.70 -10.63
CA ASP A 503 4.94 -22.85 -9.77
C ASP A 503 6.38 -23.38 -9.90
N SER A 504 6.81 -24.02 -8.82
CA SER A 504 8.05 -24.78 -8.70
C SER A 504 8.04 -26.14 -9.40
N SER A 505 6.88 -26.57 -9.91
CA SER A 505 6.72 -27.78 -10.73
C SER A 505 6.57 -27.46 -12.21
N ALA A 506 6.95 -28.41 -13.06
CA ALA A 506 6.75 -28.32 -14.50
C ALA A 506 5.43 -28.99 -14.90
N HIS A 507 4.76 -28.45 -15.91
CA HIS A 507 3.49 -28.95 -16.41
C HIS A 507 3.60 -29.31 -17.88
N ASP A 508 3.32 -30.57 -18.24
CA ASP A 508 3.07 -30.94 -19.64
C ASP A 508 1.62 -30.57 -19.96
N ILE A 509 1.42 -29.68 -20.94
CA ILE A 509 0.10 -29.16 -21.32
C ILE A 509 -0.23 -29.44 -22.78
N THR A 510 -1.50 -29.71 -23.05
CA THR A 510 -2.06 -29.84 -24.39
C THR A 510 -2.79 -28.56 -24.80
N LEU A 511 -2.51 -28.06 -26.01
CA LEU A 511 -3.14 -26.89 -26.61
C LEU A 511 -4.04 -27.31 -27.78
N SER A 512 -5.13 -26.58 -28.01
CA SER A 512 -6.08 -26.86 -29.09
C SER A 512 -6.63 -25.58 -29.72
N LEU A 513 -6.51 -25.47 -31.05
CA LEU A 513 -7.14 -24.43 -31.86
C LEU A 513 -8.41 -25.02 -32.48
N SER A 514 -9.54 -24.72 -31.84
CA SER A 514 -10.84 -25.35 -32.07
C SER A 514 -11.28 -25.36 -33.54
N ARG A 515 -11.16 -24.22 -34.22
CA ARG A 515 -11.64 -24.02 -35.60
C ARG A 515 -10.74 -24.67 -36.65
N GLN A 516 -9.43 -24.59 -36.46
CA GLN A 516 -8.41 -25.09 -37.40
C GLN A 516 -8.17 -26.58 -37.20
N GLN A 517 -8.68 -27.16 -36.12
CA GLN A 517 -8.46 -28.55 -35.72
C GLN A 517 -6.96 -28.83 -35.58
N LEU A 518 -6.24 -27.94 -34.89
CA LEU A 518 -4.81 -28.08 -34.63
C LEU A 518 -4.59 -28.31 -33.14
N SER A 519 -3.72 -29.25 -32.79
CA SER A 519 -3.33 -29.50 -31.40
C SER A 519 -1.83 -29.76 -31.30
N THR A 520 -1.23 -29.34 -30.18
CA THR A 520 0.19 -29.55 -29.88
C THR A 520 0.39 -29.70 -28.37
N ASN A 521 1.48 -30.33 -27.97
CA ASN A 521 1.86 -30.53 -26.58
C ASN A 521 3.14 -29.75 -26.28
N VAL A 522 3.16 -29.03 -25.16
CA VAL A 522 4.31 -28.24 -24.72
C VAL A 522 4.58 -28.52 -23.24
N THR A 523 5.83 -28.77 -22.89
CA THR A 523 6.27 -28.75 -21.49
C THR A 523 6.48 -27.31 -21.08
N LEU A 524 5.78 -26.87 -20.03
CA LEU A 524 5.94 -25.58 -19.35
C LEU A 524 6.82 -25.81 -18.11
N GLU A 525 8.09 -25.42 -18.15
CA GLU A 525 9.02 -25.73 -17.06
C GLU A 525 8.64 -24.98 -15.77
N ALA A 526 9.14 -25.47 -14.63
CA ALA A 526 9.06 -24.77 -13.36
C ALA A 526 9.66 -23.37 -13.45
N PHE A 527 8.95 -22.37 -12.93
CA PHE A 527 9.35 -20.97 -12.97
C PHE A 527 9.76 -20.52 -14.39
N SER A 528 8.78 -20.44 -15.29
CA SER A 528 8.99 -20.11 -16.70
C SER A 528 7.92 -19.18 -17.25
N ILE A 529 8.25 -18.48 -18.33
CA ILE A 529 7.29 -17.83 -19.22
C ILE A 529 7.55 -18.31 -20.64
N LYS A 530 6.49 -18.60 -21.38
CA LYS A 530 6.54 -19.05 -22.78
C LYS A 530 5.61 -18.25 -23.66
N THR A 531 6.09 -17.97 -24.87
CA THR A 531 5.25 -17.49 -25.98
C THR A 531 5.25 -18.56 -27.07
N ILE A 532 4.06 -18.98 -27.47
CA ILE A 532 3.82 -20.04 -28.44
C ILE A 532 3.12 -19.40 -29.64
N VAL A 533 3.75 -19.50 -30.80
CA VAL A 533 3.28 -18.88 -32.05
C VAL A 533 2.93 -19.97 -33.06
N ILE A 534 1.71 -19.94 -33.57
CA ILE A 534 1.21 -20.85 -34.61
C ILE A 534 0.98 -20.02 -35.88
N GLY A 535 1.53 -20.49 -37.01
CA GLY A 535 1.53 -19.77 -38.29
C GLY A 535 0.16 -19.64 -38.98
N GLU A 536 0.17 -19.09 -40.20
CA GLU A 536 -1.02 -18.64 -40.96
C GLU A 536 -2.26 -19.53 -40.79
N VAL A 537 -3.28 -18.94 -40.18
CA VAL A 537 -4.60 -19.55 -40.01
C VAL A 537 -5.46 -19.26 -41.25
N GLU A 538 -5.63 -20.24 -42.16
CA GLU A 538 -6.41 -20.03 -43.40
C GLU A 538 -7.84 -19.50 -43.14
N GLY A 539 -8.05 -18.21 -43.48
CA GLY A 539 -9.20 -17.41 -43.08
C GLY A 539 -10.01 -16.77 -44.22
N ASN A 540 -10.43 -17.55 -45.22
CA ASN A 540 -11.47 -17.21 -46.21
C ASN A 540 -11.12 -16.17 -47.30
N SER A 541 -10.26 -16.54 -48.26
CA SER A 541 -10.24 -15.87 -49.56
C SER A 541 -11.44 -16.29 -50.42
N SER A 542 -12.35 -15.34 -50.71
CA SER A 542 -13.33 -15.49 -51.79
C SER A 542 -13.00 -14.50 -52.91
N SER A 543 -12.83 -15.04 -54.12
CA SER A 543 -12.12 -14.38 -55.21
C SER A 543 -12.85 -13.19 -55.83
N SER A 544 -12.12 -12.12 -56.16
CA SER A 544 -12.05 -11.72 -57.58
C SER A 544 -10.75 -10.95 -57.88
N SER A 545 -10.12 -11.30 -59.00
CA SER A 545 -8.95 -10.61 -59.51
C SER A 545 -9.35 -9.43 -60.39
N ASN A 546 -8.72 -8.26 -60.18
CA ASN A 546 -8.39 -7.34 -61.26
C ASN A 546 -7.34 -6.32 -60.80
N SER A 547 -6.33 -6.10 -61.64
CA SER A 547 -5.28 -5.10 -61.44
C SER A 547 -5.74 -3.71 -61.92
N ALA A 548 -5.49 -2.67 -61.12
CA ALA A 548 -5.09 -1.36 -61.64
C ALA A 548 -4.41 -0.52 -60.55
N THR A 549 -3.37 0.22 -60.95
CA THR A 549 -2.71 1.25 -60.16
C THR A 549 -3.60 2.45 -59.90
N GLU A 550 -3.55 3.01 -58.68
CA GLU A 550 -3.96 4.39 -58.42
C GLU A 550 -2.89 5.16 -57.60
N THR A 551 -2.77 6.44 -57.92
CA THR A 551 -2.16 7.50 -57.11
C THR A 551 -3.19 8.66 -57.07
N PRO A 552 -3.18 9.52 -56.04
CA PRO A 552 -4.42 10.03 -55.46
C PRO A 552 -4.97 11.28 -56.15
N SER A 553 -6.29 11.50 -56.03
CA SER A 553 -6.92 12.79 -56.31
C SER A 553 -7.98 13.17 -55.27
N THR A 554 -7.74 14.32 -54.63
CA THR A 554 -8.70 15.12 -53.85
C THR A 554 -10.06 15.31 -54.53
N THR A 555 -11.18 15.33 -53.79
CA THR A 555 -11.91 16.58 -53.47
C THR A 555 -13.17 16.38 -52.59
N THR A 556 -13.31 17.28 -51.60
CA THR A 556 -14.54 17.88 -51.02
C THR A 556 -15.93 17.29 -51.33
N ALA A 557 -16.74 17.11 -50.27
CA ALA A 557 -18.21 17.12 -50.36
C ALA A 557 -18.83 18.05 -49.30
N THR A 558 -19.83 18.82 -49.71
CA THR A 558 -20.72 19.63 -48.87
C THR A 558 -22.14 19.55 -49.49
N PRO A 559 -23.24 19.96 -48.81
CA PRO A 559 -24.20 18.99 -48.29
C PRO A 559 -25.61 19.12 -48.90
N ILE A 560 -26.48 18.11 -48.75
CA ILE A 560 -27.93 18.26 -49.02
C ILE A 560 -28.81 17.63 -47.93
N SER A 561 -29.85 18.38 -47.59
CA SER A 561 -30.90 18.24 -46.57
C SER A 561 -31.95 17.14 -46.75
N SER A 562 -32.56 16.68 -45.66
CA SER A 562 -33.97 16.95 -45.25
C SER A 562 -34.23 16.23 -43.90
N VAL A 563 -35.10 16.67 -42.98
CA VAL A 563 -36.55 16.96 -43.09
C VAL A 563 -37.00 17.98 -42.01
N SER A 564 -37.97 18.82 -42.35
CA SER A 564 -38.74 19.71 -41.45
C SER A 564 -40.14 19.09 -41.19
N SER A 565 -41.01 19.43 -40.24
CA SER A 565 -41.16 20.50 -39.24
C SER A 565 -42.48 20.24 -38.50
N SER A 566 -42.65 20.67 -37.24
CA SER A 566 -43.72 21.62 -36.82
C SER A 566 -44.06 21.53 -35.33
N GLU A 567 -43.97 22.65 -34.60
CA GLU A 567 -45.01 23.02 -33.64
C GLU A 567 -45.01 24.54 -33.40
N SER A 568 -46.15 25.10 -33.01
CA SER A 568 -46.45 26.53 -33.16
C SER A 568 -46.61 27.28 -31.84
N SER A 569 -46.07 28.50 -31.83
CA SER A 569 -46.11 29.53 -30.78
C SER A 569 -47.46 29.77 -30.05
N THR A 570 -47.39 29.91 -28.71
CA THR A 570 -47.88 31.03 -27.87
C THR A 570 -47.47 30.75 -26.40
N GLY A 571 -47.03 31.66 -25.52
CA GLY A 571 -46.84 33.10 -25.64
C GLY A 571 -47.56 33.91 -24.54
N SER A 572 -47.03 33.99 -23.30
CA SER A 572 -47.33 35.10 -22.36
C SER A 572 -46.41 35.15 -21.13
N SER A 573 -46.05 36.36 -20.72
CA SER A 573 -45.30 36.74 -19.52
C SER A 573 -46.13 36.74 -18.23
N SER A 574 -45.50 36.52 -17.07
CA SER A 574 -45.60 37.45 -15.91
C SER A 574 -44.65 37.11 -14.76
N SER A 575 -44.02 38.13 -14.19
CA SER A 575 -43.15 38.14 -13.00
C SER A 575 -43.93 38.33 -11.68
N VAL A 576 -43.20 38.37 -10.53
CA VAL A 576 -43.47 39.11 -9.26
C VAL A 576 -43.67 38.30 -7.95
N THR A 577 -42.56 38.16 -7.21
CA THR A 577 -42.30 38.38 -5.74
C THR A 577 -42.94 37.58 -4.58
N GLU A 578 -42.03 37.22 -3.65
CA GLU A 578 -42.03 37.46 -2.18
C GLU A 578 -42.95 36.72 -1.17
N THR A 579 -42.32 35.75 -0.46
CA THR A 579 -42.13 35.67 1.03
C THR A 579 -43.39 35.71 1.97
N PRO A 580 -43.25 35.61 3.31
CA PRO A 580 -43.19 34.33 4.04
C PRO A 580 -44.25 34.23 5.17
N SER A 581 -44.26 33.15 5.97
CA SER A 581 -44.35 33.18 7.46
C SER A 581 -44.69 31.83 8.10
N ALA A 582 -44.14 31.59 9.30
CA ALA A 582 -44.48 30.48 10.20
C ALA A 582 -45.61 30.84 11.19
N THR A 583 -46.26 29.85 11.83
CA THR A 583 -46.72 29.93 13.25
C THR A 583 -47.21 28.60 13.86
N THR A 584 -46.44 28.09 14.83
CA THR A 584 -46.83 27.59 16.19
C THR A 584 -48.03 26.64 16.45
N ALA A 585 -47.68 25.45 16.97
CA ALA A 585 -48.01 24.92 18.33
C ALA A 585 -49.41 24.35 18.72
N THR A 586 -49.47 23.01 18.89
CA THR A 586 -49.97 22.18 20.05
C THR A 586 -51.33 22.45 20.76
N PRO A 587 -51.86 21.57 21.67
CA PRO A 587 -51.58 20.14 21.96
C PRO A 587 -52.86 19.24 22.09
N ALA A 588 -52.70 17.91 22.20
CA ALA A 588 -53.69 17.00 22.80
C ALA A 588 -53.06 15.71 23.36
N SER A 589 -53.68 15.11 24.40
CA SER A 589 -53.09 14.11 25.29
C SER A 589 -53.69 12.69 25.18
N SER A 590 -52.83 11.68 25.37
CA SER A 590 -53.08 10.36 26.01
C SER A 590 -54.49 9.72 25.98
N THR A 591 -54.58 8.48 25.52
CA THR A 591 -55.26 7.39 26.29
C THR A 591 -54.90 6.00 25.74
N SER A 592 -54.81 5.02 26.64
CA SER A 592 -54.60 3.61 26.31
C SER A 592 -55.93 2.88 26.13
N SER A 593 -55.98 1.87 25.25
CA SER A 593 -56.86 0.70 25.38
C SER A 593 -56.47 -0.37 24.35
N ALA A 594 -56.54 -1.64 24.77
CA ALA A 594 -56.16 -2.80 23.96
C ALA A 594 -57.38 -3.58 23.44
N ILE A 595 -57.12 -4.55 22.54
CA ILE A 595 -57.74 -5.90 22.42
C ILE A 595 -58.11 -6.29 20.96
N SER A 596 -57.30 -7.19 20.35
CA SER A 596 -57.65 -8.27 19.38
C SER A 596 -58.40 -7.93 18.07
N THR A 597 -58.33 -8.63 16.92
CA THR A 597 -57.93 -9.97 16.43
C THR A 597 -57.71 -9.88 14.89
N ALA A 598 -57.10 -10.79 14.12
CA ALA A 598 -56.24 -11.97 14.36
C ALA A 598 -55.66 -12.50 13.01
N ALA A 599 -54.68 -13.42 13.10
CA ALA A 599 -54.30 -14.45 12.13
C ALA A 599 -53.67 -14.07 10.77
N SER A 600 -52.41 -14.47 10.57
CA SER A 600 -52.10 -15.72 9.83
C SER A 600 -50.68 -16.23 10.15
N SER A 601 -50.52 -17.55 10.24
CA SER A 601 -49.28 -18.24 10.63
C SER A 601 -48.29 -18.45 9.47
N ALA A 602 -47.00 -18.15 9.68
CA ALA A 602 -45.89 -18.76 8.95
C ALA A 602 -44.58 -18.68 9.75
N SER A 603 -43.92 -19.83 9.90
CA SER A 603 -42.51 -20.06 10.31
C SER A 603 -41.99 -19.45 11.62
N GLU A 604 -41.42 -20.30 12.46
CA GLU A 604 -40.54 -19.91 13.57
C GLU A 604 -39.28 -19.23 13.02
N THR A 605 -39.07 -17.95 13.35
CA THR A 605 -37.75 -17.33 13.33
C THR A 605 -37.09 -17.63 14.66
N ALA A 606 -35.90 -18.23 14.64
CA ALA A 606 -35.14 -18.51 15.85
C ALA A 606 -34.87 -17.20 16.63
N GLU A 607 -35.09 -17.22 17.94
CA GLU A 607 -34.54 -16.19 18.82
C GLU A 607 -33.01 -16.23 18.74
N PRO A 608 -32.30 -15.09 18.75
CA PRO A 608 -30.86 -15.07 18.91
C PRO A 608 -30.55 -15.64 20.29
N THR A 609 -29.99 -16.85 20.34
CA THR A 609 -29.52 -17.42 21.60
C THR A 609 -28.40 -16.55 22.14
N THR A 610 -28.59 -16.00 23.35
CA THR A 610 -27.48 -15.42 24.13
C THR A 610 -26.30 -16.40 24.15
N PRO A 611 -25.05 -15.96 23.94
CA PRO A 611 -23.89 -16.83 24.07
C PRO A 611 -23.93 -17.55 25.42
N ASP A 612 -23.99 -18.87 25.39
CA ASP A 612 -24.04 -19.67 26.60
C ASP A 612 -22.66 -19.59 27.25
N HIS A 613 -22.53 -18.92 28.39
CA HIS A 613 -21.27 -18.78 29.11
C HIS A 613 -20.90 -20.11 29.77
N THR A 614 -20.46 -21.07 28.96
CA THR A 614 -20.12 -22.43 29.40
C THR A 614 -18.81 -22.42 30.18
N TYR A 615 -18.90 -22.26 31.50
CA TYR A 615 -17.80 -22.64 32.38
C TYR A 615 -17.84 -24.15 32.65
N SER A 616 -16.73 -24.83 32.44
CA SER A 616 -16.58 -26.26 32.74
C SER A 616 -15.50 -26.47 33.80
N THR A 617 -15.84 -27.17 34.89
CA THR A 617 -14.84 -27.61 35.86
C THR A 617 -14.10 -28.85 35.33
N LEU A 618 -12.79 -28.74 35.13
CA LEU A 618 -11.93 -29.89 34.84
C LEU A 618 -11.60 -30.64 36.14
N GLU A 619 -11.57 -31.98 36.11
CA GLU A 619 -11.06 -32.76 37.25
C GLU A 619 -9.53 -32.74 37.25
N ILE A 620 -8.94 -32.32 38.37
CA ILE A 620 -7.49 -32.29 38.58
C ILE A 620 -7.05 -33.60 39.23
N ASP A 621 -6.23 -34.40 38.54
CA ASP A 621 -5.53 -35.52 39.17
C ASP A 621 -4.37 -35.00 40.02
N ASN A 622 -4.13 -35.63 41.17
CA ASN A 622 -3.05 -35.28 42.10
C ASN A 622 -1.74 -36.02 41.81
N SER A 623 -1.58 -36.59 40.61
CA SER A 623 -0.33 -37.16 40.12
C SER A 623 0.46 -36.14 39.29
N SER A 624 1.76 -36.02 39.55
CA SER A 624 2.67 -35.24 38.70
C SER A 624 2.91 -35.97 37.37
N ASP A 625 2.40 -35.43 36.27
CA ASP A 625 2.68 -35.91 34.91
C ASP A 625 3.79 -35.06 34.27
N ASP A 626 5.02 -35.58 34.30
CA ASP A 626 6.18 -35.01 33.59
C ASP A 626 6.09 -35.22 32.06
N ALA A 627 5.09 -35.96 31.57
CA ALA A 627 4.78 -36.16 30.17
C ALA A 627 3.48 -35.43 29.75
N ALA A 628 3.10 -34.37 30.47
CA ALA A 628 2.04 -33.45 30.05
C ALA A 628 2.45 -32.64 28.81
N ASP A 629 1.48 -32.05 28.12
CA ASP A 629 1.72 -31.28 26.89
C ASP A 629 2.22 -29.86 27.22
N LEU A 630 1.67 -29.28 28.29
CA LEU A 630 2.14 -28.05 28.95
C LEU A 630 2.48 -28.32 30.43
N ILE A 631 3.60 -27.77 30.90
CA ILE A 631 4.04 -27.88 32.29
C ILE A 631 4.25 -26.48 32.85
N VAL A 632 3.42 -26.08 33.81
CA VAL A 632 3.51 -24.79 34.51
C VAL A 632 4.46 -24.93 35.70
N ASP A 633 5.53 -24.14 35.75
CA ASP A 633 6.41 -24.02 36.92
C ASP A 633 6.15 -22.71 37.66
N SER A 634 5.36 -22.77 38.73
CA SER A 634 5.03 -21.61 39.56
C SER A 634 6.15 -21.13 40.49
N LYS A 635 7.36 -21.71 40.39
CA LYS A 635 8.55 -21.28 41.16
C LYS A 635 9.38 -20.26 40.42
N THR A 636 9.40 -20.33 39.09
CA THR A 636 10.15 -19.43 38.22
C THR A 636 9.23 -18.30 37.79
N THR A 637 9.34 -17.16 38.47
CA THR A 637 8.54 -15.95 38.25
C THR A 637 9.33 -14.90 37.49
N TYR A 638 8.67 -14.17 36.60
CA TYR A 638 9.26 -13.09 35.80
C TYR A 638 8.62 -11.74 36.17
N GLN A 639 8.14 -10.95 35.20
CA GLN A 639 7.63 -9.59 35.44
C GLN A 639 6.29 -9.58 36.19
N GLU A 640 6.04 -8.46 36.87
CA GLU A 640 4.77 -8.16 37.53
C GLU A 640 3.83 -7.41 36.57
N ILE A 641 2.54 -7.74 36.61
CA ILE A 641 1.48 -7.08 35.85
C ILE A 641 1.06 -5.78 36.54
N ILE A 642 1.11 -4.69 35.79
CA ILE A 642 0.62 -3.35 36.14
C ILE A 642 -0.88 -3.27 35.86
N GLY A 643 -1.34 -3.75 34.70
CA GLY A 643 -2.76 -3.80 34.36
C GLY A 643 -3.09 -3.78 32.86
N PHE A 644 -4.38 -3.78 32.57
CA PHE A 644 -4.94 -3.76 31.21
C PHE A 644 -6.02 -2.67 31.10
N GLY A 645 -6.12 -2.04 29.94
CA GLY A 645 -6.91 -0.82 29.79
C GLY A 645 -7.14 -0.34 28.35
N GLY A 646 -7.51 0.93 28.24
CA GLY A 646 -7.54 1.70 27.00
C GLY A 646 -7.40 3.20 27.27
N ALA A 647 -7.28 4.03 26.23
CA ALA A 647 -7.14 5.47 26.41
C ALA A 647 -8.48 6.22 26.55
N PHE A 648 -8.47 7.23 27.41
CA PHE A 648 -9.54 8.22 27.58
C PHE A 648 -9.33 9.37 26.58
N THR A 649 -9.49 9.08 25.29
CA THR A 649 -9.48 10.06 24.20
C THR A 649 -10.72 10.96 24.24
N ASP A 650 -10.67 12.11 23.57
CA ASP A 650 -11.84 12.99 23.48
C ASP A 650 -12.95 12.29 22.68
N ALA A 651 -12.59 11.56 21.62
CA ALA A 651 -13.52 10.73 20.84
C ALA A 651 -14.32 9.78 21.74
N ALA A 652 -13.65 9.00 22.60
CA ALA A 652 -14.32 8.09 23.53
C ALA A 652 -15.25 8.82 24.51
N ALA A 653 -14.81 9.98 25.03
CA ALA A 653 -15.61 10.77 25.97
C ALA A 653 -16.85 11.41 25.33
N ILE A 654 -16.71 11.95 24.11
CA ILE A 654 -17.79 12.52 23.29
C ILE A 654 -18.80 11.43 22.93
N ASN A 655 -18.34 10.29 22.40
CA ASN A 655 -19.21 9.19 21.97
C ASN A 655 -20.04 8.64 23.14
N VAL A 656 -19.41 8.43 24.32
CA VAL A 656 -20.16 8.03 25.53
C VAL A 656 -21.12 9.13 25.99
N TYR A 657 -20.77 10.41 25.85
CA TYR A 657 -21.64 11.53 26.25
C TYR A 657 -22.88 11.70 25.36
N LEU A 658 -22.79 11.37 24.07
CA LEU A 658 -23.88 11.48 23.11
C LEU A 658 -24.94 10.37 23.24
N MET A 659 -24.62 9.27 23.92
CA MET A 659 -25.53 8.15 24.17
C MET A 659 -26.61 8.50 25.22
N ASP A 660 -27.76 7.80 25.19
CA ASP A 660 -28.81 7.90 26.21
C ASP A 660 -28.25 7.59 27.61
N SER A 661 -28.73 8.27 28.66
CA SER A 661 -28.13 8.23 30.02
C SER A 661 -27.92 6.83 30.58
N ASP A 662 -28.87 5.93 30.30
CA ASP A 662 -28.85 4.55 30.78
C ASP A 662 -27.81 3.73 29.97
N VAL A 663 -27.67 4.00 28.67
CA VAL A 663 -26.67 3.42 27.78
C VAL A 663 -25.25 3.89 28.15
N GLN A 664 -25.07 5.17 28.51
CA GLN A 664 -23.79 5.68 29.01
C GLN A 664 -23.28 4.86 30.20
N GLN A 665 -24.18 4.44 31.09
CA GLN A 665 -23.80 3.63 32.25
C GLN A 665 -23.49 2.19 31.84
N LEU A 666 -24.27 1.58 30.95
CA LEU A 666 -23.97 0.24 30.42
C LEU A 666 -22.59 0.14 29.75
N ILE A 667 -22.11 1.21 29.10
CA ILE A 667 -20.76 1.26 28.50
C ILE A 667 -19.66 1.35 29.58
N VAL A 668 -19.85 2.17 30.62
CA VAL A 668 -18.91 2.23 31.76
C VAL A 668 -18.91 0.92 32.55
N ASP A 669 -20.09 0.34 32.79
CA ASP A 669 -20.24 -0.95 33.46
C ASP A 669 -19.53 -2.06 32.67
N ALA A 670 -19.61 -2.04 31.33
CA ALA A 670 -18.95 -3.01 30.46
C ALA A 670 -17.43 -3.03 30.63
N TYR A 671 -16.77 -1.89 30.83
CA TYR A 671 -15.32 -1.85 31.04
C TYR A 671 -14.90 -2.00 32.50
N PHE A 672 -15.61 -1.38 33.43
CA PHE A 672 -15.09 -1.10 34.78
C PHE A 672 -15.82 -1.80 35.94
N SER A 673 -17.08 -2.24 35.76
CA SER A 673 -17.84 -2.94 36.82
C SER A 673 -17.39 -4.39 37.03
N ASP A 674 -17.84 -5.00 38.12
CA ASP A 674 -17.66 -6.43 38.40
C ASP A 674 -18.30 -7.36 37.35
N THR A 675 -19.40 -6.92 36.73
CA THR A 675 -20.03 -7.61 35.58
C THR A 675 -19.27 -7.40 34.26
N GLY A 676 -18.44 -6.36 34.16
CA GLY A 676 -17.66 -5.99 32.98
C GLY A 676 -16.26 -6.62 32.90
N LEU A 677 -15.37 -5.96 32.17
CA LEU A 677 -13.98 -6.40 31.94
C LEU A 677 -13.03 -6.11 33.12
N GLN A 678 -13.43 -5.27 34.08
CA GLN A 678 -12.63 -4.86 35.25
C GLN A 678 -11.26 -4.26 34.89
N TYR A 679 -11.23 -3.38 33.88
CA TYR A 679 -10.05 -2.62 33.47
C TYR A 679 -9.39 -1.91 34.66
N SER A 680 -8.06 -1.98 34.73
CA SER A 680 -7.25 -1.52 35.87
C SER A 680 -6.11 -0.58 35.47
N LEU A 681 -5.98 -0.29 34.17
CA LEU A 681 -5.05 0.67 33.61
C LEU A 681 -5.83 1.63 32.68
N GLY A 682 -5.34 2.85 32.50
CA GLY A 682 -5.90 3.80 31.54
C GLY A 682 -4.89 4.85 31.13
N ARG A 683 -4.92 5.23 29.86
CA ARG A 683 -4.05 6.26 29.28
C ARG A 683 -4.81 7.57 29.12
N ILE A 684 -4.18 8.70 29.43
CA ILE A 684 -4.78 10.03 29.29
C ILE A 684 -3.89 10.87 28.36
N PRO A 685 -4.37 11.27 27.18
CA PRO A 685 -3.65 12.21 26.34
C PRO A 685 -3.57 13.60 26.98
N ILE A 686 -2.37 14.17 27.00
CA ILE A 686 -2.10 15.56 27.37
C ILE A 686 -2.42 16.42 26.14
N ALA A 687 -3.50 17.20 26.25
CA ALA A 687 -4.09 18.01 25.19
C ALA A 687 -4.65 17.18 24.03
N SER A 688 -4.92 17.84 22.89
CA SER A 688 -5.57 17.21 21.74
C SER A 688 -4.70 16.15 21.06
N THR A 689 -5.32 15.10 20.56
CA THR A 689 -4.72 14.10 19.67
C THR A 689 -5.38 14.15 18.29
N ASP A 690 -5.04 13.23 17.41
CA ASP A 690 -5.82 12.90 16.21
C ASP A 690 -7.29 12.62 16.56
N PHE A 691 -7.55 11.85 17.62
CA PHE A 691 -8.88 11.53 18.19
C PHE A 691 -9.48 12.66 19.06
N SER A 692 -9.23 13.90 18.66
CA SER A 692 -9.90 15.11 19.15
C SER A 692 -10.76 15.72 18.05
N GLY A 693 -11.83 16.44 18.40
CA GLY A 693 -12.65 17.18 17.41
C GLY A 693 -11.93 18.39 16.78
N TYR A 694 -10.84 18.86 17.39
CA TYR A 694 -9.97 19.94 16.89
C TYR A 694 -8.65 19.97 17.67
N VAL A 695 -7.62 20.65 17.14
CA VAL A 695 -6.32 20.83 17.79
C VAL A 695 -6.39 21.90 18.90
N TYR A 696 -5.90 21.58 20.10
CA TYR A 696 -5.81 22.51 21.24
C TYR A 696 -4.59 22.24 22.14
N SER A 697 -4.25 23.20 23.00
CA SER A 697 -3.30 23.01 24.10
C SER A 697 -3.77 23.71 25.37
N TYR A 698 -3.27 23.30 26.54
CA TYR A 698 -3.65 23.88 27.83
C TYR A 698 -3.01 25.24 28.11
N ASN A 699 -2.07 25.71 27.27
CA ASN A 699 -1.48 27.04 27.39
C ASN A 699 -1.21 27.67 26.01
N PRO A 700 -2.25 28.21 25.33
CA PRO A 700 -2.10 28.85 24.03
C PRO A 700 -1.43 30.26 24.11
N SER A 701 -1.13 30.76 25.30
CA SER A 701 -0.54 32.09 25.49
C SER A 701 0.93 32.11 25.08
N VAL A 702 1.24 32.85 24.01
CA VAL A 702 2.60 32.97 23.46
C VAL A 702 3.58 33.47 24.51
N ASP A 703 4.75 32.81 24.59
CA ASP A 703 5.87 33.11 25.48
C ASP A 703 5.52 33.09 26.99
N ASP A 704 4.45 32.38 27.38
CA ASP A 704 4.10 32.16 28.79
C ASP A 704 4.90 31.00 29.40
N PHE A 705 6.22 31.18 29.48
CA PHE A 705 7.18 30.26 30.10
C PHE A 705 6.87 29.94 31.57
N ALA A 706 6.11 30.81 32.25
CA ALA A 706 5.73 30.64 33.66
C ALA A 706 4.44 29.80 33.84
N MET A 707 3.78 29.40 32.75
CA MET A 707 2.47 28.72 32.76
C MET A 707 1.39 29.49 33.53
N ALA A 708 1.42 30.83 33.48
CA ALA A 708 0.51 31.69 34.22
C ALA A 708 -0.95 31.62 33.72
N ASN A 709 -1.15 31.25 32.45
CA ASN A 709 -2.45 31.10 31.78
C ASN A 709 -2.78 29.63 31.47
N PHE A 710 -2.09 28.67 32.11
CA PHE A 710 -2.37 27.24 31.95
C PHE A 710 -3.79 26.90 32.46
N SER A 711 -4.59 26.20 31.66
CA SER A 711 -5.90 25.69 32.07
C SER A 711 -6.32 24.42 31.32
N ILE A 712 -6.95 23.50 32.06
CA ILE A 712 -7.61 22.28 31.54
C ILE A 712 -9.13 22.48 31.34
N ASP A 713 -9.62 23.72 31.27
CA ASP A 713 -11.06 24.02 31.14
C ASP A 713 -11.73 23.36 29.92
N VAL A 714 -10.95 23.05 28.87
CA VAL A 714 -11.39 22.28 27.70
C VAL A 714 -11.80 20.84 28.04
N ASP A 715 -11.12 20.16 28.97
CA ASP A 715 -11.47 18.80 29.42
C ASP A 715 -12.60 18.81 30.47
N LYS A 716 -12.91 20.00 31.00
CA LYS A 716 -14.05 20.30 31.88
C LYS A 716 -15.30 20.71 31.10
N ASP A 717 -15.19 20.95 29.79
CA ASP A 717 -16.34 21.31 28.97
C ASP A 717 -17.33 20.14 28.96
N PRO A 718 -18.64 20.38 29.25
CA PRO A 718 -19.65 19.34 29.20
C PRO A 718 -19.74 18.59 27.86
N LEU A 719 -19.29 19.20 26.75
CA LEU A 719 -19.25 18.57 25.43
C LEU A 719 -18.00 17.71 25.21
N SER A 720 -16.90 17.97 25.93
CA SER A 720 -15.74 17.08 25.98
C SER A 720 -16.03 15.88 26.89
N ASN A 721 -16.56 16.14 28.08
CA ASN A 721 -16.91 15.13 29.09
C ASN A 721 -15.75 14.18 29.52
N LYS A 722 -14.51 14.46 29.11
CA LYS A 722 -13.32 13.62 29.35
C LYS A 722 -13.08 13.34 30.84
N LEU A 723 -13.05 14.40 31.66
CA LEU A 723 -12.95 14.26 33.12
C LEU A 723 -14.17 13.54 33.71
N GLY A 724 -15.37 13.75 33.17
CA GLY A 724 -16.60 13.08 33.61
C GLY A 724 -16.56 11.57 33.39
N LEU A 725 -16.07 11.12 32.22
CA LEU A 725 -15.87 9.70 31.93
C LEU A 725 -14.80 9.08 32.84
N ILE A 726 -13.66 9.75 33.03
CA ILE A 726 -12.58 9.26 33.90
C ILE A 726 -13.06 9.15 35.36
N GLN A 727 -13.77 10.16 35.88
CA GLN A 727 -14.33 10.13 37.24
C GLN A 727 -15.37 9.01 37.41
N ARG A 728 -16.18 8.73 36.39
CA ARG A 728 -17.11 7.58 36.41
C ARG A 728 -16.37 6.24 36.45
N ALA A 729 -15.32 6.07 35.64
CA ALA A 729 -14.48 4.88 35.67
C ALA A 729 -13.77 4.69 37.03
N LEU A 730 -13.22 5.76 37.62
CA LEU A 730 -12.61 5.75 38.96
C LEU A 730 -13.60 5.34 40.06
N ASN A 731 -14.84 5.85 40.00
CA ASN A 731 -15.89 5.48 40.95
C ASN A 731 -16.32 4.02 40.79
N GLU A 732 -16.49 3.54 39.55
CA GLU A 732 -16.96 2.18 39.26
C GLU A 732 -15.91 1.12 39.62
N THR A 733 -14.64 1.35 39.25
CA THR A 733 -13.53 0.49 39.67
C THR A 733 -13.40 0.46 41.20
N SER A 734 -13.48 1.61 41.88
CA SER A 734 -13.50 1.69 43.34
C SER A 734 -14.64 0.87 43.97
N ALA A 735 -15.84 0.89 43.37
CA ALA A 735 -16.98 0.08 43.82
C ALA A 735 -16.72 -1.43 43.60
N ALA A 736 -16.13 -1.79 42.47
CA ALA A 736 -15.68 -3.15 42.16
C ALA A 736 -14.44 -3.62 42.96
N SER A 737 -13.92 -2.79 43.88
CA SER A 737 -12.67 -3.03 44.63
C SER A 737 -11.45 -3.27 43.71
N ARG A 738 -11.47 -2.65 42.54
CA ARG A 738 -10.42 -2.62 41.52
C ARG A 738 -9.77 -1.23 41.57
N ASN A 739 -8.44 -1.13 41.61
CA ASN A 739 -7.80 0.18 41.45
C ASN A 739 -7.53 0.44 39.97
N LEU A 740 -7.97 1.60 39.46
CA LEU A 740 -7.62 2.09 38.13
C LEU A 740 -6.34 2.93 38.22
N THR A 741 -5.25 2.41 37.65
CA THR A 741 -3.98 3.13 37.48
C THR A 741 -4.06 3.98 36.22
N LEU A 742 -3.61 5.23 36.28
CA LEU A 742 -3.67 6.16 35.15
C LEU A 742 -2.28 6.70 34.79
N PHE A 743 -1.95 6.71 33.50
CA PHE A 743 -0.73 7.35 33.01
C PHE A 743 -1.02 8.34 31.89
N ALA A 744 -0.18 9.36 31.76
CA ALA A 744 -0.32 10.42 30.78
C ALA A 744 0.68 10.27 29.62
N SER A 745 0.32 10.74 28.43
CA SER A 745 1.19 10.80 27.25
C SER A 745 0.91 12.07 26.43
N SER A 746 1.95 12.66 25.82
CA SER A 746 1.88 13.96 25.12
C SER A 746 1.93 13.80 23.60
N TRP A 747 1.00 14.43 22.89
CA TRP A 747 1.02 14.47 21.41
C TRP A 747 1.85 15.64 20.87
N ALA A 748 1.54 16.87 21.30
CA ALA A 748 2.32 18.04 20.91
C ALA A 748 2.30 19.14 21.99
N PRO A 749 3.37 19.94 22.08
CA PRO A 749 3.46 21.07 22.99
C PRO A 749 2.59 22.24 22.49
N PRO A 750 2.34 23.26 23.34
CA PRO A 750 1.82 24.53 22.87
C PRO A 750 2.60 25.10 21.67
N VAL A 751 1.86 25.46 20.63
CA VAL A 751 2.36 25.81 19.29
C VAL A 751 3.52 26.84 19.33
N TRP A 752 3.45 27.80 20.25
CA TRP A 752 4.45 28.85 20.42
C TRP A 752 5.83 28.34 20.88
N MET A 753 5.93 27.11 21.38
CA MET A 753 7.21 26.47 21.73
C MET A 753 7.94 25.87 20.52
N THR A 754 7.28 25.76 19.36
CA THR A 754 7.79 24.99 18.20
C THR A 754 8.47 25.86 17.14
N THR A 755 9.49 25.34 16.45
CA THR A 755 10.31 26.09 15.49
C THR A 755 9.53 26.72 14.33
N SER A 756 8.44 26.07 13.92
CA SER A 756 7.61 26.47 12.77
C SER A 756 6.18 26.89 13.13
N ASN A 757 5.88 27.10 14.42
CA ASN A 757 4.53 27.37 14.93
C ASN A 757 3.48 26.35 14.41
N THR A 758 3.78 25.07 14.52
CA THR A 758 2.91 23.95 14.10
C THR A 758 2.91 22.84 15.15
N THR A 759 1.84 22.06 15.24
CA THR A 759 1.80 20.80 16.01
C THR A 759 2.14 19.59 15.15
N LEU A 760 2.08 19.70 13.82
CA LEU A 760 2.37 18.62 12.89
C LEU A 760 3.87 18.43 12.72
N ASN A 761 4.38 17.20 12.94
CA ASN A 761 5.78 16.82 12.73
C ASN A 761 6.78 17.85 13.29
N CYS A 762 6.48 18.39 14.48
CA CYS A 762 7.09 19.63 14.96
C CYS A 762 8.39 19.38 15.75
N GLU A 763 9.22 20.42 15.83
CA GLU A 763 10.43 20.44 16.67
C GLU A 763 10.34 21.57 17.70
N MET A 764 10.87 21.35 18.90
CA MET A 764 10.99 22.38 19.94
C MET A 764 12.01 23.45 19.55
N LYS A 765 11.73 24.71 19.92
CA LYS A 765 12.73 25.80 19.89
C LYS A 765 13.85 25.53 20.90
N GLY A 766 15.07 25.94 20.54
CA GLY A 766 16.22 25.90 21.44
C GLY A 766 16.78 24.48 21.64
N TYR A 767 17.17 24.15 22.88
CA TYR A 767 17.81 22.90 23.26
C TYR A 767 17.45 22.53 24.72
N PRO A 768 17.47 21.25 25.11
CA PRO A 768 17.20 20.84 26.50
C PRO A 768 18.18 21.45 27.52
N GLY A 769 17.67 21.96 28.64
CA GLY A 769 18.35 22.91 29.53
C GLY A 769 18.24 24.36 29.06
N GLY A 770 17.12 24.72 28.41
CA GLY A 770 16.82 26.06 27.90
C GLY A 770 15.33 26.38 27.99
N GLU A 771 14.97 27.67 27.98
CA GLU A 771 13.67 28.20 28.40
C GLU A 771 12.42 27.47 27.83
N TYR A 772 12.44 27.05 26.57
CA TYR A 772 11.33 26.32 25.95
C TYR A 772 11.19 24.88 26.46
N TRP A 773 12.31 24.20 26.75
CA TRP A 773 12.34 22.83 27.26
C TRP A 773 12.05 22.79 28.78
N GLU A 774 12.56 23.77 29.54
CA GLU A 774 12.16 24.03 30.92
C GLU A 774 10.63 24.27 31.01
N ALA A 775 10.08 25.04 30.08
CA ALA A 775 8.64 25.27 29.98
C ALA A 775 7.85 24.01 29.57
N LEU A 776 8.37 23.14 28.72
CA LEU A 776 7.73 21.86 28.40
C LEU A 776 7.64 20.92 29.62
N ALA A 777 8.72 20.83 30.41
CA ALA A 777 8.70 20.09 31.67
C ALA A 777 7.67 20.67 32.66
N LEU A 778 7.59 22.01 32.76
CA LEU A 778 6.59 22.69 33.59
C LEU A 778 5.16 22.49 33.08
N TYR A 779 4.94 22.43 31.77
CA TYR A 779 3.64 22.13 31.16
C TYR A 779 3.12 20.74 31.58
N TYR A 780 3.97 19.71 31.53
CA TYR A 780 3.63 18.38 32.04
C TYR A 780 3.36 18.39 33.55
N SER A 781 4.17 19.10 34.35
CA SER A 781 3.98 19.18 35.80
C SER A 781 2.66 19.88 36.16
N LYS A 782 2.26 20.90 35.38
CA LYS A 782 0.98 21.63 35.52
C LYS A 782 -0.23 20.80 35.10
N PHE A 783 -0.11 19.94 34.10
CA PHE A 783 -1.14 18.98 33.75
C PHE A 783 -1.45 18.03 34.90
N ILE A 784 -0.40 17.44 35.51
CA ILE A 784 -0.53 16.56 36.67
C ILE A 784 -1.20 17.31 37.85
N ASP A 785 -0.68 18.49 38.22
CA ASP A 785 -1.26 19.33 39.27
C ASP A 785 -2.77 19.56 39.08
N ALA A 786 -3.19 19.81 37.84
CA ALA A 786 -4.56 20.17 37.50
C ALA A 786 -5.51 18.95 37.47
N TYR A 787 -5.05 17.79 36.99
CA TYR A 787 -5.83 16.56 37.00
C TYR A 787 -5.98 15.99 38.42
N GLU A 788 -4.92 16.02 39.24
CA GLU A 788 -4.98 15.60 40.63
C GLU A 788 -5.94 16.48 41.46
N ALA A 789 -6.00 17.79 41.16
CA ALA A 789 -6.95 18.71 41.78
C ALA A 789 -8.43 18.38 41.47
N GLU A 790 -8.71 17.75 40.33
CA GLU A 790 -10.04 17.22 39.95
C GLU A 790 -10.25 15.76 40.42
N GLY A 791 -9.37 15.23 41.26
CA GLY A 791 -9.47 13.89 41.84
C GLY A 791 -9.01 12.75 40.91
N VAL A 792 -8.25 13.08 39.85
CA VAL A 792 -7.70 12.11 38.89
C VAL A 792 -6.20 11.92 39.15
N PRO A 793 -5.79 10.87 39.91
CA PRO A 793 -4.38 10.66 40.26
C PRO A 793 -3.57 10.18 39.04
N ILE A 794 -2.35 10.69 38.85
CA ILE A 794 -1.46 10.29 37.75
C ILE A 794 -0.28 9.47 38.30
N TRP A 795 -0.17 8.21 37.87
CA TRP A 795 0.88 7.27 38.29
C TRP A 795 2.13 7.35 37.41
N GLY A 796 1.96 7.56 36.11
CA GLY A 796 3.04 7.58 35.13
C GLY A 796 2.88 8.64 34.05
N LEU A 797 3.97 8.92 33.35
CA LEU A 797 4.08 9.90 32.27
C LEU A 797 5.05 9.37 31.22
N THR A 798 4.61 9.27 29.96
CA THR A 798 5.55 9.07 28.84
C THR A 798 6.18 10.40 28.44
N THR A 799 7.42 10.37 27.96
CA THR A 799 8.18 11.56 27.55
C THR A 799 7.51 12.32 26.40
N GLN A 800 7.02 11.58 25.40
CA GLN A 800 6.38 12.05 24.17
C GLN A 800 5.79 10.84 23.45
N ASN A 801 4.59 10.94 22.86
CA ASN A 801 4.04 9.92 21.96
C ASN A 801 4.68 9.97 20.58
N GLU A 802 4.99 8.82 19.98
CA GLU A 802 5.58 8.69 18.63
C GLU A 802 6.69 9.73 18.34
N PRO A 803 7.73 9.82 19.19
CA PRO A 803 8.80 10.79 19.03
C PRO A 803 9.59 10.63 17.73
N THR A 804 9.60 9.45 17.11
CA THR A 804 10.26 9.26 15.81
C THR A 804 9.49 9.93 14.69
N LYS A 805 10.16 10.19 13.55
CA LYS A 805 9.45 10.63 12.35
C LYS A 805 8.65 9.43 11.84
N GLN A 806 7.32 9.53 11.82
CA GLN A 806 6.49 8.59 11.08
C GLN A 806 6.93 8.59 9.61
N GLU A 807 7.57 7.51 9.16
CA GLU A 807 8.10 7.42 7.80
C GLU A 807 7.00 7.08 6.77
N LEU A 808 5.83 6.62 7.23
CA LEU A 808 4.76 6.03 6.41
C LEU A 808 3.36 6.72 6.50
N ALA A 809 3.23 7.84 7.23
CA ALA A 809 1.90 8.41 7.49
C ALA A 809 1.34 9.17 6.27
N THR A 810 0.23 8.67 5.70
CA THR A 810 -0.57 9.32 4.66
C THR A 810 -1.52 10.40 5.21
N LYS A 811 -1.67 10.49 6.53
CA LYS A 811 -2.43 11.53 7.23
C LYS A 811 -1.57 12.06 8.37
N PHE A 812 -1.60 13.37 8.61
CA PHE A 812 -0.73 14.01 9.59
C PHE A 812 -1.52 14.49 10.81
N TRP A 813 -1.06 14.10 12.00
CA TRP A 813 -1.59 14.55 13.29
C TRP A 813 -0.54 15.23 14.16
N GLN A 814 -0.97 15.70 15.34
CA GLN A 814 -0.09 16.36 16.30
C GLN A 814 1.03 15.40 16.74
N SER A 815 2.27 15.83 16.61
CA SER A 815 3.44 15.04 16.97
C SER A 815 4.66 15.93 17.21
N LEU A 816 5.37 15.73 18.32
CA LEU A 816 6.64 16.39 18.59
C LEU A 816 7.79 15.40 18.41
N ARG A 817 8.80 15.77 17.62
CA ARG A 817 9.90 14.85 17.26
C ARG A 817 11.06 14.95 18.23
N PHE A 818 11.46 13.80 18.79
CA PHE A 818 12.72 13.61 19.48
C PHE A 818 13.62 12.65 18.70
N ASN A 819 14.91 12.66 19.02
CA ASN A 819 15.76 11.48 18.88
C ASN A 819 16.18 11.03 20.29
N THR A 820 16.68 9.79 20.41
CA THR A 820 17.08 9.21 21.71
C THR A 820 18.04 10.11 22.52
N THR A 821 18.92 10.89 21.89
CA THR A 821 19.83 11.81 22.63
C THR A 821 19.16 13.10 23.09
N THR A 822 18.12 13.55 22.38
CA THR A 822 17.29 14.70 22.75
C THR A 822 16.40 14.35 23.93
N GLU A 823 15.77 13.17 23.89
CA GLU A 823 14.98 12.66 25.01
C GLU A 823 15.84 12.49 26.28
N ARG A 824 17.02 11.84 26.16
CA ARG A 824 18.00 11.76 27.26
C ARG A 824 18.29 13.13 27.86
N ASP A 825 18.62 14.11 27.02
CA ASP A 825 19.00 15.45 27.49
C ASP A 825 17.83 16.19 28.15
N PHE A 826 16.60 16.00 27.65
CA PHE A 826 15.36 16.53 28.26
C PHE A 826 15.05 15.90 29.61
N ILE A 827 15.13 14.56 29.73
CA ILE A 827 15.01 13.84 31.00
C ILE A 827 16.06 14.34 32.00
N LYS A 828 17.32 14.43 31.57
CA LYS A 828 18.47 14.79 32.40
C LYS A 828 18.43 16.23 32.93
N ARG A 829 18.03 17.19 32.10
CA ARG A 829 18.17 18.63 32.40
C ARG A 829 16.90 19.30 32.87
N ASP A 830 15.75 18.91 32.33
CA ASP A 830 14.49 19.63 32.50
C ASP A 830 13.43 18.76 33.22
N LEU A 831 13.07 17.62 32.63
CA LEU A 831 11.93 16.81 33.05
C LEU A 831 12.20 16.05 34.36
N GLY A 832 13.26 15.25 34.43
CA GLY A 832 13.58 14.39 35.57
C GLY A 832 13.72 15.16 36.89
N PRO A 833 14.59 16.19 36.96
CA PRO A 833 14.74 17.00 38.16
C PRO A 833 13.46 17.69 38.62
N LEU A 834 12.61 18.16 37.69
CA LEU A 834 11.35 18.81 38.03
C LEU A 834 10.30 17.82 38.54
N MET A 835 10.22 16.64 37.94
CA MET A 835 9.31 15.57 38.37
C MET A 835 9.75 14.97 39.71
N GLU A 836 11.04 14.77 39.96
CA GLU A 836 11.55 14.38 41.29
C GLU A 836 11.21 15.44 42.36
N GLN A 837 11.28 16.73 42.03
CA GLN A 837 10.96 17.81 42.96
C GLN A 837 9.46 17.90 43.29
N ASN A 838 8.59 17.87 42.27
CA ASN A 838 7.16 18.15 42.43
C ASN A 838 6.34 16.87 42.63
N HIS A 839 6.67 15.81 41.90
CA HIS A 839 5.89 14.58 41.71
C HIS A 839 6.73 13.31 41.99
N PRO A 840 7.37 13.17 43.17
CA PRO A 840 8.48 12.22 43.42
C PRO A 840 8.14 10.72 43.30
N ASN A 841 6.87 10.35 43.11
CA ASN A 841 6.45 8.95 42.92
C ASN A 841 6.12 8.61 41.46
N LEU A 842 6.05 9.61 40.58
CA LEU A 842 5.69 9.50 39.17
C LEU A 842 6.66 8.58 38.42
N LYS A 843 6.15 7.72 37.54
CA LYS A 843 6.94 6.86 36.66
C LYS A 843 7.17 7.53 35.31
N ILE A 844 8.42 7.88 35.01
CA ILE A 844 8.81 8.34 33.67
C ILE A 844 9.02 7.12 32.78
N ILE A 845 8.32 7.11 31.65
CA ILE A 845 8.33 6.08 30.61
C ILE A 845 8.95 6.70 29.35
N ILE A 846 9.95 6.04 28.76
CA ILE A 846 10.63 6.49 27.53
C ILE A 846 10.09 5.78 26.29
N LEU A 847 10.51 6.22 25.10
CA LEU A 847 10.07 5.74 23.78
C LEU A 847 8.60 6.07 23.46
N ASP A 848 7.62 5.29 23.93
CA ASP A 848 6.18 5.42 23.58
C ASP A 848 5.99 5.49 22.04
N ASP A 849 6.57 4.49 21.35
CA ASP A 849 6.67 4.34 19.90
C ASP A 849 6.78 2.83 19.53
N GLN A 850 7.00 2.50 18.26
CA GLN A 850 7.02 1.13 17.73
C GLN A 850 8.06 0.18 18.37
N LYS A 851 7.73 -1.12 18.45
CA LYS A 851 8.60 -2.19 19.01
C LYS A 851 9.98 -2.27 18.33
N ASP A 852 10.07 -2.10 17.02
CA ASP A 852 11.32 -2.15 16.23
C ASP A 852 12.38 -1.11 16.65
N LEU A 853 11.97 -0.03 17.32
CA LEU A 853 12.85 1.04 17.81
C LEU A 853 13.47 0.73 19.19
N LEU A 854 12.96 -0.29 19.90
CA LEU A 854 13.20 -0.51 21.32
C LEU A 854 14.68 -0.68 21.68
N LEU A 855 15.43 -1.46 20.90
CA LEU A 855 16.84 -1.75 21.18
C LEU A 855 17.75 -0.55 20.93
N ASP A 856 17.39 0.31 19.98
CA ASP A 856 18.15 1.50 19.59
C ASP A 856 17.83 2.73 20.46
N TRP A 857 16.65 2.80 21.09
CA TRP A 857 16.22 3.92 21.94
C TRP A 857 16.85 3.95 23.35
N ASN A 858 18.15 3.65 23.44
CA ASN A 858 18.82 3.35 24.70
C ASN A 858 19.64 4.51 25.30
N ALA A 859 19.72 5.69 24.68
CA ALA A 859 20.62 6.76 25.16
C ALA A 859 20.21 7.31 26.54
N SER A 860 18.92 7.32 26.86
CA SER A 860 18.37 7.65 28.19
C SER A 860 18.77 6.64 29.27
N LEU A 861 19.08 5.40 28.88
CA LEU A 861 19.49 4.31 29.77
C LEU A 861 21.01 4.20 29.93
N LEU A 862 21.78 4.76 28.99
CA LEU A 862 23.26 4.77 29.01
C LEU A 862 23.89 5.95 29.76
N ASP A 863 23.12 7.01 30.06
CA ASP A 863 23.57 8.14 30.88
C ASP A 863 23.10 7.98 32.33
N GLU A 864 24.05 7.96 33.28
CA GLU A 864 23.80 7.67 34.71
C GLU A 864 22.77 8.61 35.37
N GLU A 865 22.71 9.87 34.94
CA GLU A 865 21.83 10.88 35.51
C GLU A 865 20.42 10.77 34.90
N ALA A 866 20.32 10.64 33.57
CA ALA A 866 19.04 10.37 32.91
C ALA A 866 18.41 9.05 33.38
N ARG A 867 19.23 7.98 33.46
CA ARG A 867 18.81 6.64 33.90
C ARG A 867 18.20 6.66 35.29
N SER A 868 18.63 7.54 36.19
CA SER A 868 18.11 7.64 37.56
C SER A 868 16.63 8.03 37.63
N TYR A 869 16.11 8.67 36.58
CA TYR A 869 14.71 9.10 36.46
C TYR A 869 13.82 8.10 35.69
N VAL A 870 14.39 7.29 34.80
CA VAL A 870 13.64 6.36 33.94
C VAL A 870 13.14 5.16 34.74
N SER A 871 11.84 4.86 34.62
CA SER A 871 11.18 3.71 35.27
C SER A 871 10.74 2.62 34.29
N GLY A 872 10.34 2.99 33.07
CA GLY A 872 9.82 2.06 32.08
C GLY A 872 10.04 2.52 30.64
N VAL A 873 9.60 1.70 29.70
CA VAL A 873 9.59 1.96 28.25
C VAL A 873 8.21 1.63 27.67
N GLY A 874 7.71 2.50 26.80
CA GLY A 874 6.43 2.32 26.10
C GLY A 874 6.64 1.76 24.70
N VAL A 875 5.83 0.80 24.28
CA VAL A 875 5.88 0.18 22.94
C VAL A 875 4.52 0.12 22.25
N HIS A 876 4.51 0.25 20.92
CA HIS A 876 3.33 0.15 20.03
C HIS A 876 3.50 -0.96 18.98
N TRP A 877 2.40 -1.37 18.34
CA TRP A 877 2.36 -2.50 17.41
C TRP A 877 2.17 -2.15 15.92
N TYR A 878 2.12 -0.87 15.53
CA TYR A 878 1.63 -0.47 14.19
C TYR A 878 2.57 -0.81 13.03
N LYS A 879 3.83 -1.16 13.31
CA LYS A 879 4.76 -1.77 12.35
C LYS A 879 4.79 -3.31 12.39
N ASN A 880 4.05 -3.95 13.29
CA ASN A 880 4.05 -5.41 13.40
C ASN A 880 3.43 -6.02 12.14
N LEU A 881 4.30 -6.54 11.28
CA LEU A 881 3.92 -7.14 10.00
C LEU A 881 3.40 -8.58 10.13
N ASP A 882 3.42 -9.18 11.32
CA ASP A 882 3.00 -10.57 11.51
C ASP A 882 1.49 -10.78 11.39
N PHE A 883 0.68 -9.77 11.66
CA PHE A 883 -0.77 -9.77 11.39
C PHE A 883 -1.11 -9.86 9.89
N ALA A 884 -0.19 -9.44 9.02
CA ALA A 884 -0.37 -9.48 7.56
C ALA A 884 0.40 -10.64 6.90
N PHE A 885 1.54 -11.05 7.45
CA PHE A 885 2.49 -11.97 6.79
C PHE A 885 2.94 -13.17 7.62
N GLY A 886 2.46 -13.33 8.87
CA GLY A 886 2.82 -14.47 9.73
C GLY A 886 4.29 -14.49 10.18
N THR A 887 4.95 -13.34 10.19
CA THR A 887 6.34 -13.14 10.61
C THR A 887 6.48 -13.08 12.15
N THR A 888 7.61 -12.57 12.65
CA THR A 888 7.78 -12.23 14.06
C THR A 888 7.16 -10.85 14.35
N GLY A 889 6.35 -10.73 15.41
CA GLY A 889 5.81 -9.44 15.89
C GLY A 889 6.78 -8.70 16.83
N ASP A 890 8.08 -8.79 16.54
CA ASP A 890 9.21 -8.18 17.27
C ASP A 890 9.31 -8.53 18.78
N PHE A 891 8.67 -9.61 19.20
CA PHE A 891 8.69 -10.11 20.59
C PHE A 891 10.11 -10.46 21.11
N ASP A 892 11.05 -10.82 20.22
CA ASP A 892 12.44 -11.11 20.56
C ASP A 892 13.21 -9.84 20.99
N ASP A 893 12.81 -8.66 20.52
CA ASP A 893 13.40 -7.38 20.94
C ASP A 893 12.96 -7.00 22.35
N LEU A 894 11.74 -7.36 22.76
CA LEU A 894 11.29 -7.19 24.14
C LEU A 894 12.12 -8.05 25.11
N VAL A 895 12.37 -9.32 24.75
CA VAL A 895 13.26 -10.23 25.49
C VAL A 895 14.68 -9.66 25.56
N THR A 896 15.24 -9.25 24.42
CA THR A 896 16.60 -8.70 24.32
C THR A 896 16.75 -7.40 25.11
N PHE A 897 15.72 -6.55 25.15
CA PHE A 897 15.68 -5.35 25.96
C PHE A 897 15.65 -5.69 27.45
N HIS A 898 14.79 -6.62 27.88
CA HIS A 898 14.68 -7.03 29.28
C HIS A 898 15.99 -7.63 29.79
N ASP A 899 16.62 -8.54 29.03
CA ASP A 899 17.93 -9.13 29.38
C ASP A 899 19.03 -8.07 29.59
N LYS A 900 18.92 -6.93 28.91
CA LYS A 900 19.86 -5.80 28.98
C LYS A 900 19.50 -4.80 30.09
N TYR A 901 18.21 -4.62 30.38
CA TYR A 901 17.66 -3.63 31.31
C TYR A 901 16.54 -4.21 32.20
N PRO A 902 16.82 -5.23 33.03
CA PRO A 902 15.79 -5.99 33.76
C PRO A 902 15.09 -5.21 34.87
N ASP A 903 15.55 -3.99 35.17
CA ASP A 903 14.98 -3.05 36.13
C ASP A 903 14.17 -1.91 35.47
N VAL A 904 13.89 -2.03 34.17
CA VAL A 904 12.99 -1.16 33.39
C VAL A 904 11.78 -1.99 32.97
N PHE A 905 10.56 -1.57 33.34
CA PHE A 905 9.35 -2.28 32.88
C PHE A 905 9.02 -1.96 31.43
N ILE A 906 8.49 -2.93 30.69
CA ILE A 906 7.96 -2.74 29.34
C ILE A 906 6.43 -2.60 29.44
N LEU A 907 5.84 -1.61 28.77
CA LEU A 907 4.40 -1.40 28.73
C LEU A 907 3.95 -1.21 27.27
N ALA A 908 2.99 -2.00 26.81
CA ALA A 908 2.33 -1.71 25.53
C ALA A 908 1.35 -0.55 25.75
N THR A 909 1.71 0.62 25.25
CA THR A 909 1.04 1.91 25.56
C THR A 909 0.02 2.33 24.51
N GLU A 910 0.07 1.76 23.31
CA GLU A 910 -0.90 2.02 22.25
C GLU A 910 -0.99 0.87 21.25
N ALA A 911 -2.21 0.49 20.90
CA ALA A 911 -2.51 -0.44 19.83
C ALA A 911 -3.99 -0.31 19.41
N CYS A 912 -4.26 -0.43 18.11
CA CYS A 912 -5.60 -0.64 17.57
C CYS A 912 -5.55 -1.31 16.19
N GLU A 913 -6.66 -1.96 15.86
CA GLU A 913 -6.96 -2.52 14.53
C GLU A 913 -7.62 -1.48 13.62
N GLY A 914 -7.70 -1.78 12.33
CA GLY A 914 -8.24 -0.82 11.34
C GLY A 914 -7.22 0.23 10.89
N SER A 915 -5.96 0.14 11.30
CA SER A 915 -4.89 1.11 11.01
C SER A 915 -4.12 0.85 9.70
N LEU A 916 -4.29 -0.34 9.10
CA LEU A 916 -3.58 -0.76 7.90
C LEU A 916 -4.34 -0.39 6.62
N VAL A 917 -3.62 -0.14 5.52
CA VAL A 917 -4.22 0.20 4.22
C VAL A 917 -5.17 -0.89 3.70
N LYS A 918 -6.18 -0.50 2.92
CA LYS A 918 -7.18 -1.41 2.34
C LYS A 918 -6.47 -2.50 1.52
N GLY A 919 -6.73 -3.77 1.85
CA GLY A 919 -6.08 -4.93 1.23
C GLY A 919 -4.88 -5.49 2.01
N LEU A 920 -4.43 -4.83 3.09
CA LEU A 920 -3.38 -5.30 3.99
C LEU A 920 -3.94 -5.58 5.39
N GLY A 921 -3.57 -6.72 5.98
CA GLY A 921 -4.05 -7.13 7.31
C GLY A 921 -5.58 -7.11 7.40
N THR A 922 -6.12 -6.36 8.36
CA THR A 922 -7.58 -6.23 8.55
C THR A 922 -8.20 -4.98 7.89
N GLY A 923 -7.42 -4.25 7.07
CA GLY A 923 -7.85 -3.05 6.34
C GLY A 923 -8.06 -1.79 7.20
N VAL A 924 -8.60 -0.74 6.57
CA VAL A 924 -8.81 0.59 7.19
C VAL A 924 -10.14 0.67 7.94
N GLY A 925 -10.17 1.36 9.07
CA GLY A 925 -11.38 1.80 9.76
C GLY A 925 -12.19 0.69 10.42
N THR A 926 -13.37 1.07 10.93
CA THR A 926 -14.34 0.18 11.58
C THR A 926 -14.88 -0.89 10.63
N ASN A 927 -15.06 -2.13 11.12
CA ASN A 927 -15.72 -3.18 10.32
C ASN A 927 -16.71 -3.99 11.16
N LEU A 928 -17.89 -3.41 11.36
CA LEU A 928 -18.97 -3.99 12.17
C LEU A 928 -19.71 -5.14 11.46
N PHE A 929 -19.69 -5.23 10.13
CA PHE A 929 -20.59 -6.10 9.37
C PHE A 929 -19.94 -7.34 8.74
N ASP A 930 -18.60 -7.42 8.62
CA ASP A 930 -17.88 -8.61 8.11
C ASP A 930 -17.45 -9.58 9.23
N TYR A 931 -18.45 -10.07 9.97
CA TYR A 931 -18.25 -10.93 11.14
C TYR A 931 -17.51 -12.24 10.86
N SER A 932 -17.57 -12.78 9.64
CA SER A 932 -17.03 -14.10 9.30
C SER A 932 -15.56 -14.09 8.88
N ASN A 933 -14.97 -12.91 8.66
CA ASN A 933 -13.62 -12.79 8.12
C ASN A 933 -12.82 -11.75 8.92
N ILE A 934 -13.12 -10.47 8.75
CA ILE A 934 -12.29 -9.37 9.27
C ILE A 934 -12.53 -9.14 10.77
N THR A 935 -13.78 -9.05 11.22
CA THR A 935 -14.09 -8.65 12.61
C THR A 935 -13.57 -9.65 13.64
N TRP A 936 -13.55 -10.96 13.31
CA TRP A 936 -12.97 -12.00 14.16
C TRP A 936 -11.44 -12.00 14.13
N GLN A 937 -10.83 -11.84 12.95
CA GLN A 937 -9.37 -11.77 12.80
C GLN A 937 -8.73 -10.63 13.62
N ARG A 938 -9.41 -9.48 13.72
CA ARG A 938 -9.03 -8.39 14.65
C ARG A 938 -8.93 -8.86 16.12
N GLY A 939 -9.84 -9.71 16.55
CA GLY A 939 -9.78 -10.36 17.86
C GLY A 939 -8.62 -11.35 18.00
N GLU A 940 -8.33 -12.14 16.96
CA GLU A 940 -7.18 -13.07 16.96
C GLU A 940 -5.83 -12.35 17.03
N ASN A 941 -5.69 -11.21 16.33
CA ASN A 941 -4.51 -10.37 16.37
C ASN A 941 -4.29 -9.76 17.77
N TYR A 942 -5.34 -9.21 18.39
CA TYR A 942 -5.32 -8.78 19.81
C TYR A 942 -4.88 -9.92 20.74
N ALA A 943 -5.45 -11.11 20.57
CA ALA A 943 -5.13 -12.25 21.42
C ALA A 943 -3.67 -12.68 21.26
N ARG A 944 -3.17 -12.67 20.03
CA ARG A 944 -1.79 -13.00 19.70
C ARG A 944 -0.79 -12.00 20.28
N ASP A 945 -0.98 -10.71 20.03
CA ASP A 945 -0.04 -9.68 20.49
C ASP A 945 0.03 -9.64 22.01
N VAL A 946 -1.13 -9.53 22.68
CA VAL A 946 -1.19 -9.46 24.15
C VAL A 946 -0.57 -10.72 24.78
N ILE A 947 -0.81 -11.92 24.24
CA ILE A 947 -0.19 -13.14 24.80
C ILE A 947 1.33 -13.13 24.63
N ASN A 948 1.84 -12.77 23.45
CA ASN A 948 3.27 -12.85 23.16
C ASN A 948 4.07 -11.71 23.81
N ASP A 949 3.53 -10.48 23.87
CA ASP A 949 4.10 -9.38 24.66
C ASP A 949 4.23 -9.77 26.13
N LEU A 950 3.18 -10.36 26.71
CA LEU A 950 3.18 -10.84 28.09
C LEU A 950 4.11 -12.05 28.30
N ALA A 951 4.29 -12.92 27.30
CA ALA A 951 5.31 -13.97 27.34
C ALA A 951 6.73 -13.38 27.27
N SER A 952 6.90 -12.25 26.60
CA SER A 952 8.15 -11.52 26.37
C SER A 952 8.26 -10.24 27.20
N PHE A 953 8.02 -10.36 28.51
CA PHE A 953 8.33 -9.33 29.53
C PHE A 953 7.50 -8.03 29.55
N ALA A 954 6.45 -7.89 28.75
CA ALA A 954 5.50 -6.78 28.93
C ALA A 954 4.72 -6.91 30.24
N SER A 955 4.54 -5.80 30.94
CA SER A 955 3.83 -5.70 32.23
C SER A 955 2.37 -5.24 32.10
N GLY A 956 1.89 -4.94 30.90
CA GLY A 956 0.53 -4.47 30.67
C GLY A 956 0.30 -4.00 29.24
N TRP A 957 -0.96 -3.73 28.89
CA TRP A 957 -1.38 -3.39 27.53
C TRP A 957 -2.58 -2.45 27.55
N THR A 958 -2.57 -1.40 26.72
CA THR A 958 -3.70 -0.47 26.56
C THR A 958 -4.11 -0.25 25.11
N ASP A 959 -5.40 -0.42 24.86
CA ASP A 959 -6.07 -0.07 23.60
C ASP A 959 -6.00 1.44 23.31
N TRP A 960 -5.92 1.81 22.04
CA TRP A 960 -5.91 3.22 21.65
C TRP A 960 -7.23 3.95 21.94
N ASN A 961 -8.39 3.32 21.72
CA ASN A 961 -9.69 3.97 21.95
C ASN A 961 -10.66 3.06 22.70
N LEU A 962 -11.14 3.51 23.87
CA LEU A 962 -12.19 2.80 24.59
C LEU A 962 -13.51 2.71 23.80
N VAL A 963 -13.87 3.76 23.04
CA VAL A 963 -15.14 3.83 22.30
C VAL A 963 -14.98 4.71 21.05
N LEU A 964 -15.44 4.23 19.89
CA LEU A 964 -15.60 5.03 18.67
C LEU A 964 -17.05 4.97 18.15
N ASN A 965 -17.42 5.86 17.23
CA ASN A 965 -18.69 5.74 16.49
C ASN A 965 -18.56 4.74 15.32
N THR A 966 -19.63 4.47 14.57
CA THR A 966 -19.59 3.50 13.45
C THR A 966 -18.72 3.92 12.25
N THR A 967 -18.08 5.09 12.30
CA THR A 967 -17.14 5.61 11.30
C THR A 967 -15.69 5.76 11.81
N GLY A 968 -15.39 5.35 13.04
CA GLY A 968 -14.05 5.48 13.63
C GLY A 968 -13.70 6.88 14.15
N GLY A 969 -14.68 7.72 14.45
CA GLY A 969 -14.52 9.10 14.92
C GLY A 969 -15.21 9.39 16.27
N PRO A 970 -15.31 10.67 16.68
CA PRO A 970 -14.81 11.85 15.97
C PRO A 970 -13.30 12.04 16.10
N ASN A 971 -12.65 12.36 14.98
CA ASN A 971 -11.22 12.67 14.92
C ASN A 971 -11.02 13.80 13.88
N TRP A 972 -10.07 14.70 14.10
CA TRP A 972 -9.86 15.87 13.21
C TRP A 972 -8.88 15.58 12.07
N ALA A 973 -8.05 14.55 12.25
CA ALA A 973 -6.99 14.15 11.31
C ALA A 973 -7.47 13.17 10.22
N ASP A 974 -8.75 12.81 10.23
CA ASP A 974 -9.35 11.73 9.41
C ASP A 974 -8.62 10.37 9.61
N ASN A 975 -8.09 10.12 10.81
CA ASN A 975 -7.50 8.83 11.17
C ASN A 975 -8.63 7.81 11.40
N GLN A 976 -8.75 6.81 10.52
CA GLN A 976 -9.85 5.86 10.53
C GLN A 976 -9.36 4.52 11.09
N VAL A 977 -9.60 4.28 12.37
CA VAL A 977 -9.26 3.02 13.08
C VAL A 977 -10.52 2.41 13.71
N ASP A 978 -10.38 1.25 14.32
CA ASP A 978 -11.44 0.54 15.03
C ASP A 978 -11.26 0.55 16.56
N ALA A 979 -12.31 0.20 17.31
CA ALA A 979 -12.29 0.14 18.78
C ALA A 979 -13.08 -1.06 19.33
N PRO A 980 -12.76 -1.59 20.53
CA PRO A 980 -13.45 -2.77 21.07
C PRO A 980 -14.96 -2.57 21.31
N ILE A 981 -15.41 -1.33 21.50
CA ILE A 981 -16.81 -0.92 21.48
C ILE A 981 -17.05 0.17 20.44
N LEU A 982 -18.09 -0.02 19.62
CA LEU A 982 -18.64 1.01 18.74
C LEU A 982 -20.02 1.47 19.23
N VAL A 983 -20.41 2.72 18.98
CA VAL A 983 -21.73 3.27 19.32
C VAL A 983 -22.51 3.73 18.10
N ASP A 984 -23.84 3.67 18.16
CA ASP A 984 -24.76 4.30 17.20
C ASP A 984 -24.83 5.82 17.43
N GLU A 985 -24.22 6.59 16.53
CA GLU A 985 -24.20 8.04 16.59
C GLU A 985 -25.51 8.75 16.16
N GLU A 986 -26.45 8.06 15.50
CA GLU A 986 -27.71 8.65 15.04
C GLU A 986 -28.87 8.44 16.03
N GLY A 987 -28.97 7.23 16.60
CA GLY A 987 -30.08 6.83 17.46
C GLY A 987 -29.82 6.98 18.96
N GLY A 988 -28.57 6.97 19.41
CA GLY A 988 -28.20 7.15 20.82
C GLY A 988 -28.59 5.99 21.75
N ALA A 989 -29.17 4.91 21.21
CA ALA A 989 -29.90 3.89 21.97
C ALA A 989 -29.17 2.54 22.11
N GLU A 990 -28.15 2.27 21.29
CA GLU A 990 -27.42 0.99 21.31
C GLU A 990 -25.91 1.14 21.04
N PHE A 991 -25.16 0.09 21.41
CA PHE A 991 -23.72 -0.02 21.21
C PHE A 991 -23.34 -1.47 20.94
N TYR A 992 -22.21 -1.65 20.24
CA TYR A 992 -21.77 -2.93 19.72
C TYR A 992 -20.46 -3.35 20.38
N LYS A 993 -20.41 -4.57 20.95
CA LYS A 993 -19.20 -5.17 21.51
C LYS A 993 -18.53 -6.05 20.47
N GLN A 994 -17.30 -5.73 20.10
CA GLN A 994 -16.54 -6.46 19.08
C GLN A 994 -15.73 -7.62 19.68
N PRO A 995 -15.23 -8.59 18.89
CA PRO A 995 -14.40 -9.69 19.39
C PRO A 995 -13.21 -9.23 20.24
N MET A 996 -12.58 -8.11 19.87
CA MET A 996 -11.51 -7.44 20.62
C MET A 996 -11.90 -7.17 22.10
N TYR A 997 -13.14 -6.75 22.38
CA TYR A 997 -13.64 -6.54 23.75
C TYR A 997 -13.65 -7.84 24.56
N TYR A 998 -14.08 -8.94 23.95
CA TYR A 998 -14.14 -10.24 24.62
C TYR A 998 -12.73 -10.81 24.86
N VAL A 999 -11.83 -10.64 23.89
CA VAL A 999 -10.41 -11.02 23.98
C VAL A 999 -9.72 -10.28 25.12
N MET A 1000 -9.88 -8.96 25.23
CA MET A 1000 -9.32 -8.18 26.34
C MET A 1000 -9.79 -8.68 27.71
N GLY A 1001 -11.03 -9.20 27.81
CA GLY A 1001 -11.58 -9.81 29.02
C GLY A 1001 -10.83 -11.04 29.54
N HIS A 1002 -10.14 -11.80 28.68
CA HIS A 1002 -9.29 -12.92 29.11
C HIS A 1002 -8.08 -12.48 29.93
N PHE A 1003 -7.64 -11.22 29.77
CA PHE A 1003 -6.52 -10.65 30.50
C PHE A 1003 -7.03 -9.78 31.64
N SER A 1004 -7.81 -8.73 31.34
CA SER A 1004 -8.16 -7.69 32.31
C SER A 1004 -8.99 -8.19 33.50
N LYS A 1005 -9.78 -9.26 33.33
CA LYS A 1005 -10.65 -9.80 34.39
C LYS A 1005 -9.91 -10.79 35.30
N PHE A 1006 -8.97 -11.56 34.75
CA PHE A 1006 -8.29 -12.66 35.45
C PHE A 1006 -6.88 -12.30 35.93
N LEU A 1007 -6.19 -11.42 35.23
CA LEU A 1007 -4.89 -10.90 35.60
C LEU A 1007 -5.10 -9.60 36.38
N VAL A 1008 -4.78 -9.66 37.67
CA VAL A 1008 -4.92 -8.51 38.58
C VAL A 1008 -3.58 -7.80 38.73
N PRO A 1009 -3.54 -6.48 39.01
CA PRO A 1009 -2.28 -5.81 39.33
C PRO A 1009 -1.55 -6.54 40.47
N GLY A 1010 -0.25 -6.82 40.27
CA GLY A 1010 0.53 -7.69 41.16
C GLY A 1010 0.58 -9.17 40.76
N SER A 1011 -0.08 -9.59 39.67
CA SER A 1011 0.10 -10.94 39.12
C SER A 1011 1.51 -11.09 38.56
N LEU A 1012 2.17 -12.21 38.84
CA LEU A 1012 3.51 -12.51 38.34
C LEU A 1012 3.41 -13.48 37.16
N GLN A 1013 4.10 -13.20 36.06
CA GLN A 1013 4.28 -14.17 34.98
C GLN A 1013 5.07 -15.38 35.52
N VAL A 1014 4.67 -16.60 35.16
CA VAL A 1014 5.35 -17.84 35.56
C VAL A 1014 5.77 -18.68 34.36
N GLN A 1015 6.90 -19.40 34.50
CA GLN A 1015 7.41 -20.27 33.45
C GLN A 1015 6.35 -21.28 32.98
N LEU A 1016 6.09 -21.25 31.68
CA LEU A 1016 5.31 -22.26 30.97
C LEU A 1016 6.25 -23.05 30.05
N ASN A 1017 6.37 -24.35 30.26
CA ASN A 1017 7.18 -25.23 29.42
C ASN A 1017 6.28 -26.05 28.49
N VAL A 1018 6.71 -26.24 27.24
CA VAL A 1018 6.08 -27.15 26.28
C VAL A 1018 6.92 -28.43 26.19
N SER A 1019 6.29 -29.60 26.24
CA SER A 1019 7.03 -30.86 26.06
C SER A 1019 7.36 -31.11 24.59
N ASN A 1020 8.50 -31.76 24.33
CA ASN A 1020 8.99 -32.02 22.96
C ASN A 1020 7.96 -32.74 22.06
N ASP A 1021 7.14 -33.61 22.64
CA ASP A 1021 6.11 -34.36 21.94
C ASP A 1021 4.91 -33.47 21.54
N ALA A 1022 4.69 -32.36 22.25
CA ALA A 1022 3.61 -31.41 22.02
C ALA A 1022 4.03 -30.19 21.20
N SER A 1023 5.33 -29.88 21.06
CA SER A 1023 5.84 -28.66 20.41
C SER A 1023 5.26 -28.41 19.01
N SER A 1024 5.14 -29.44 18.17
CA SER A 1024 4.55 -29.32 16.82
C SER A 1024 3.02 -29.29 16.80
N MET A 1025 2.37 -29.95 17.75
CA MET A 1025 0.90 -29.89 17.90
C MET A 1025 0.42 -28.48 18.31
N LEU A 1026 1.27 -27.77 19.06
CA LEU A 1026 0.98 -26.51 19.73
C LEU A 1026 1.65 -25.30 19.07
N GLU A 1027 2.26 -25.45 17.90
CA GLU A 1027 2.98 -24.39 17.17
C GLU A 1027 2.12 -23.13 16.97
N ASN A 1028 0.87 -23.30 16.51
CA ASN A 1028 -0.11 -22.23 16.31
C ASN A 1028 -1.02 -21.97 17.54
N VAL A 1029 -0.57 -22.35 18.73
CA VAL A 1029 -1.27 -22.06 19.99
C VAL A 1029 -0.44 -21.05 20.78
N ASP A 1030 -0.82 -19.77 20.78
CA ASP A 1030 -0.19 -18.76 21.63
C ASP A 1030 -0.54 -19.03 23.11
N ARG A 1031 0.42 -18.86 24.03
CA ARG A 1031 0.27 -19.25 25.44
C ARG A 1031 1.04 -18.37 26.42
N VAL A 1032 0.45 -18.09 27.58
CA VAL A 1032 1.13 -17.45 28.73
C VAL A 1032 0.51 -17.89 30.06
N ALA A 1033 1.27 -17.91 31.15
CA ALA A 1033 0.83 -18.34 32.48
C ALA A 1033 1.21 -17.33 33.57
N PHE A 1034 0.36 -17.22 34.60
CA PHE A 1034 0.47 -16.25 35.68
C PHE A 1034 0.08 -16.84 37.04
N LEU A 1035 0.71 -16.33 38.10
CA LEU A 1035 0.28 -16.50 39.49
C LEU A 1035 -0.23 -15.15 40.03
N THR A 1036 -1.50 -15.10 40.41
CA THR A 1036 -2.13 -13.91 41.00
C THR A 1036 -1.72 -13.72 42.48
N PRO A 1037 -1.87 -12.52 43.07
CA PRO A 1037 -1.68 -12.27 44.50
C PRO A 1037 -2.57 -13.12 45.42
N ASP A 1038 -3.70 -13.63 44.93
CA ASP A 1038 -4.62 -14.52 45.67
C ASP A 1038 -4.26 -16.02 45.50
N ASP A 1039 -3.01 -16.33 45.13
CA ASP A 1039 -2.46 -17.67 44.86
C ASP A 1039 -3.22 -18.46 43.76
N GLN A 1040 -4.03 -17.79 42.91
CA GLN A 1040 -4.66 -18.44 41.75
C GLN A 1040 -3.70 -18.51 40.56
N LEU A 1041 -3.67 -19.65 39.89
CA LEU A 1041 -2.97 -19.84 38.62
C LEU A 1041 -3.91 -19.53 37.46
N VAL A 1042 -3.50 -18.62 36.57
CA VAL A 1042 -4.21 -18.27 35.33
C VAL A 1042 -3.34 -18.68 34.15
N VAL A 1043 -3.90 -19.37 33.17
CA VAL A 1043 -3.22 -19.70 31.91
C VAL A 1043 -4.12 -19.28 30.77
N VAL A 1044 -3.59 -18.44 29.88
CA VAL A 1044 -4.29 -17.96 28.69
C VAL A 1044 -3.73 -18.70 27.48
N LEU A 1045 -4.63 -19.23 26.65
CA LEU A 1045 -4.32 -20.02 25.45
C LEU A 1045 -5.18 -19.49 24.30
N SER A 1046 -4.57 -19.17 23.16
CA SER A 1046 -5.26 -18.85 21.91
C SER A 1046 -4.90 -19.91 20.87
N ASN A 1047 -5.89 -20.55 20.25
CA ASN A 1047 -5.66 -21.54 19.20
C ASN A 1047 -6.02 -20.94 17.85
N ARG A 1048 -5.01 -20.67 17.00
CA ARG A 1048 -5.19 -20.09 15.66
C ARG A 1048 -5.35 -21.15 14.56
N ASP A 1049 -5.34 -22.44 14.89
CA ASP A 1049 -5.65 -23.50 13.94
C ASP A 1049 -7.16 -23.71 13.80
N SER A 1050 -7.63 -23.98 12.57
CA SER A 1050 -9.01 -24.37 12.26
C SER A 1050 -9.44 -25.74 12.80
N THR A 1051 -8.69 -26.32 13.74
CA THR A 1051 -8.91 -27.65 14.32
C THR A 1051 -8.81 -27.58 15.85
N GLU A 1052 -9.77 -28.20 16.54
CA GLU A 1052 -9.76 -28.31 18.00
C GLU A 1052 -8.49 -29.00 18.52
N LYS A 1053 -7.92 -28.48 19.61
CA LYS A 1053 -6.75 -29.03 20.30
C LYS A 1053 -7.15 -29.56 21.67
N SER A 1054 -6.70 -30.78 22.00
CA SER A 1054 -6.78 -31.31 23.36
C SER A 1054 -5.41 -31.16 24.03
N ILE A 1055 -5.36 -30.48 25.18
CA ILE A 1055 -4.11 -30.14 25.87
C ILE A 1055 -4.15 -30.68 27.30
N ARG A 1056 -3.18 -31.51 27.67
CA ARG A 1056 -2.94 -31.95 29.05
C ARG A 1056 -1.97 -31.00 29.71
N MET A 1057 -2.32 -30.51 30.89
CA MET A 1057 -1.53 -29.57 31.67
C MET A 1057 -1.11 -30.19 33.00
N SER A 1058 0.14 -29.98 33.42
CA SER A 1058 0.60 -30.30 34.78
C SER A 1058 1.20 -29.07 35.47
N LEU A 1059 1.19 -29.07 36.81
CA LEU A 1059 1.66 -27.97 37.66
C LEU A 1059 2.78 -28.44 38.58
N GLN A 1060 3.94 -27.81 38.50
CA GLN A 1060 5.09 -28.05 39.37
C GLN A 1060 5.13 -27.09 40.57
N ALA A 1061 4.16 -27.23 41.48
CA ALA A 1061 4.11 -26.44 42.72
C ALA A 1061 5.08 -26.97 43.82
N GLU A 1062 5.29 -26.17 44.87
CA GLU A 1062 5.91 -26.58 46.14
C GLU A 1062 4.83 -26.87 47.22
N GLU A 1063 5.18 -27.53 48.34
CA GLU A 1063 4.27 -27.75 49.49
C GLU A 1063 3.94 -26.45 50.28
N ARG A 1064 3.50 -25.37 49.62
CA ARG A 1064 2.94 -24.19 50.33
C ARG A 1064 1.60 -24.49 51.01
N ALA A 1065 0.94 -25.59 50.67
CA ALA A 1065 -0.30 -26.05 51.29
C ALA A 1065 -0.23 -26.40 52.80
N GLN A 1066 0.96 -26.43 53.43
CA GLN A 1066 1.12 -26.81 54.85
C GLN A 1066 1.51 -25.69 55.84
N GLN A 1067 1.56 -24.40 55.45
CA GLN A 1067 1.63 -23.30 56.44
C GLN A 1067 0.27 -22.68 56.82
N ILE A 1068 -0.83 -23.15 56.22
CA ILE A 1068 -2.18 -22.55 56.33
C ILE A 1068 -2.93 -22.94 57.64
N ARG A 1069 -2.29 -23.66 58.58
CA ARG A 1069 -2.81 -23.90 59.96
C ARG A 1069 -1.74 -23.71 61.04
N GLY A 1070 -1.00 -22.59 60.98
CA GLY A 1070 0.27 -22.44 61.73
C GLY A 1070 0.44 -21.28 62.71
N GLN A 1071 -0.25 -20.14 62.60
CA GLN A 1071 -0.06 -19.02 63.53
C GLN A 1071 -1.35 -18.43 64.10
N ARG A 1072 -1.36 -18.32 65.44
CA ARG A 1072 -2.44 -17.76 66.26
C ARG A 1072 -2.14 -16.31 66.64
N SER A 1073 -3.19 -15.51 66.64
CA SER A 1073 -3.52 -14.42 67.58
C SER A 1073 -2.43 -13.86 68.52
N LEU A 1074 -2.23 -12.55 68.42
CA LEU A 1074 -2.31 -11.60 69.54
C LEU A 1074 -3.16 -10.40 69.03
N GLY A 1075 -4.13 -9.81 69.73
CA GLY A 1075 -4.70 -10.11 71.04
C GLY A 1075 -5.03 -8.82 71.81
N ASN A 1076 -6.31 -8.44 71.86
CA ASN A 1076 -6.95 -7.37 72.68
C ASN A 1076 -6.26 -5.99 72.82
N GLY A 1077 -6.97 -4.94 72.40
CA GLY A 1077 -6.71 -3.54 72.73
C GLY A 1077 -7.90 -2.66 72.38
#